data_AF-A0A2V9A7S9-F1
#
_entry.id   AF-A0A2V9A7S9-F1
#
_cell.length_a   1.000
_cell.length_b   1.000
_cell.length_c   1.000
_cell.angle_alpha   90.00
_cell.angle_beta   90.00
_cell.angle_gamma   90.00
#
_symmetry.space_group_name_H-M   'P 1'
#
loop_
_entity.id
_entity.type
_entity.pdbx_description
1 polymer ?
#
loop_
_entity_poly.entity_id
_entity_poly.type
_entity_poly.pdbx_seq_one_letter_code
_entity_poly.pdbx_strand_id
1 'polypeptide(L)'
;MARSCPGVGYLLFLCACPAATIAQEAAPQPKFEIPADKLAAFVGQYVFDDDPDLIRSVSLEGSRVFIESLRTRKVELLAESEDTFAALNVSVKFKFLRSTDGKVIGFNRIVVERNDRPSPAESSEHASKISDQPLPFNKVEYTRQEVMIPVRDGIKLHAVILRPKDYTTPLPFLMERTPYGVDGNTPESINPRQPELAASRYIFVFEDIRGRFKSEGTFVMSRPMADHRDPKLVDESTDTYDTVDWLLKNIPNNNGRVGVFGVSYPGFLAMAAGIDPHPAVKAISPQAPMIDVWMGDDFFHNGAFRETYGYDYTLGMESSKENAFATLDEDAYDFFLRSASFAAAAKRDGVDKLPTGVAFLQHPAYDEFWRARGVEWHLNQSAVPTLFVGGFWDQEDLFGPQEAYARLELHDPSHENFLVIGPWNHGQWGDTTRHLGEIYFGESTTDEFRRSYEAPFFAHYLKDENGFSLKDAAAFESGSNRWREYTHWPPVESKAQNLYLSADGLLLFSSSEPKNSARNKKGVPNYREYVSDPADPVPYRHRPIQATYAEGSKWYTWMVEDQRFVSGRPDVATWTTPPLDRDLTVAGDVIVDLFASTSGTDADWVVKLIDEYPEAAPASSSAHSATSTSDASRPDMAGYQLMVNGEIFRGRYRKSFEHPEAILANEVLEYRFSLHAADHAFLKGHRIKVQVQNTWFPLYDRNPQKFLPNIMTASPDDFVKATVRIYPASRLVLPLAP
;
A
#
# COMPACT_ATOMS: atom_id res chain seq x y z
N MET A 1 -65.88 3.16 29.96
CA MET A 1 -67.05 4.05 29.83
C MET A 1 -66.53 5.47 29.74
N ALA A 2 -66.83 6.35 28.78
CA ALA A 2 -67.77 6.38 27.66
C ALA A 2 -67.21 7.39 26.61
N ARG A 3 -67.15 7.01 25.32
CA ARG A 3 -67.99 7.48 24.19
C ARG A 3 -67.53 8.85 23.62
N SER A 4 -67.38 9.07 22.30
CA SER A 4 -68.14 8.57 21.14
C SER A 4 -67.48 8.89 19.78
N CYS A 5 -67.58 7.96 18.81
CA CYS A 5 -67.47 8.17 17.35
C CYS A 5 -68.73 8.84 16.76
N PRO A 6 -68.72 9.31 15.49
CA PRO A 6 -69.06 8.49 14.29
C PRO A 6 -68.07 8.72 13.09
N GLY A 7 -67.78 7.79 12.17
CA GLY A 7 -68.62 7.25 11.07
C GLY A 7 -68.78 8.29 9.92
N VAL A 8 -68.61 8.10 8.60
CA VAL A 8 -68.54 6.99 7.62
C VAL A 8 -68.11 7.63 6.26
N GLY A 9 -67.47 6.92 5.32
CA GLY A 9 -67.59 7.27 3.88
C GLY A 9 -66.42 6.93 2.95
N TYR A 10 -66.59 5.90 2.11
CA TYR A 10 -65.71 5.42 1.04
C TYR A 10 -65.39 6.45 -0.07
N LEU A 11 -64.17 6.39 -0.63
CA LEU A 11 -63.95 6.42 -2.08
C LEU A 11 -62.60 5.81 -2.46
N LEU A 12 -62.65 4.61 -3.06
CA LEU A 12 -61.55 4.03 -3.82
C LEU A 12 -61.25 4.95 -5.02
N PHE A 13 -60.01 5.43 -5.12
CA PHE A 13 -59.43 5.78 -6.41
C PHE A 13 -58.36 4.74 -6.76
N LEU A 14 -58.73 3.85 -7.66
CA LEU A 14 -57.82 3.05 -8.47
C LEU A 14 -57.01 4.00 -9.35
N CYS A 15 -55.84 4.42 -8.89
CA CYS A 15 -54.79 4.90 -9.79
C CYS A 15 -54.04 3.67 -10.29
N ALA A 16 -54.39 3.25 -11.50
CA ALA A 16 -53.56 2.34 -12.28
C ALA A 16 -52.19 3.00 -12.49
N CYS A 17 -51.15 2.47 -11.83
CA CYS A 17 -49.79 2.68 -12.28
C CYS A 17 -49.68 2.06 -13.69
N PRO A 18 -49.29 2.81 -14.73
CA PRO A 18 -48.89 2.16 -15.96
C PRO A 18 -47.65 1.33 -15.63
N ALA A 19 -47.70 0.04 -15.97
CA ALA A 19 -46.51 -0.80 -16.01
C ALA A 19 -45.49 -0.07 -16.90
N ALA A 20 -44.44 0.47 -16.28
CA ALA A 20 -43.28 0.94 -17.01
C ALA A 20 -42.64 -0.29 -17.65
N THR A 21 -43.00 -0.57 -18.90
CA THR A 21 -42.14 -1.31 -19.81
C THR A 21 -40.79 -0.63 -19.76
N ILE A 22 -39.82 -1.28 -19.12
CA ILE A 22 -38.41 -0.98 -19.30
C ILE A 22 -38.19 -1.14 -20.80
N ALA A 23 -38.10 -0.02 -21.52
CA ALA A 23 -37.68 -0.03 -22.89
C ALA A 23 -36.26 -0.61 -22.88
N GLN A 24 -36.11 -1.77 -23.50
CA GLN A 24 -34.83 -2.36 -23.79
C GLN A 24 -34.10 -1.32 -24.66
N GLU A 25 -33.15 -0.57 -24.09
CA GLU A 25 -32.32 0.35 -24.87
C GLU A 25 -31.73 -0.42 -26.05
N ALA A 26 -31.89 0.13 -27.26
CA ALA A 26 -31.36 -0.50 -28.46
C ALA A 26 -29.85 -0.68 -28.28
N ALA A 27 -29.33 -1.88 -28.57
CA ALA A 27 -27.90 -2.17 -28.43
C ALA A 27 -27.09 -1.11 -29.20
N PRO A 28 -26.06 -0.51 -28.59
CA PRO A 28 -25.25 0.52 -29.23
C PRO A 28 -24.72 0.05 -30.58
N GLN A 29 -24.94 0.85 -31.62
CA GLN A 29 -24.53 0.53 -32.99
C GLN A 29 -23.26 1.30 -33.36
N PRO A 30 -22.41 0.76 -34.26
CA PRO A 30 -21.28 1.51 -34.79
C PRO A 30 -21.76 2.77 -35.52
N LYS A 31 -21.01 3.87 -35.40
CA LYS A 31 -21.30 5.13 -36.12
C LYS A 31 -20.73 5.11 -37.55
N PHE A 32 -19.84 4.17 -37.84
CA PHE A 32 -19.20 3.98 -39.14
C PHE A 32 -19.14 2.49 -39.49
N GLU A 33 -19.38 2.14 -40.75
CA GLU A 33 -19.32 0.75 -41.21
C GLU A 33 -18.01 0.50 -41.97
N ILE A 34 -17.15 -0.36 -41.41
CA ILE A 34 -15.89 -0.74 -42.05
C ILE A 34 -16.16 -2.00 -42.91
N PRO A 35 -15.76 -2.02 -44.20
CA PRO A 35 -15.86 -3.21 -45.04
C PRO A 35 -15.23 -4.44 -44.38
N ALA A 36 -15.91 -5.59 -44.45
CA ALA A 36 -15.50 -6.80 -43.75
C ALA A 36 -14.09 -7.29 -44.13
N ASP A 37 -13.68 -7.07 -45.38
CA ASP A 37 -12.35 -7.39 -45.90
C ASP A 37 -11.23 -6.49 -45.32
N LYS A 38 -11.58 -5.34 -44.74
CA LYS A 38 -10.65 -4.41 -44.09
C LYS A 38 -10.50 -4.62 -42.58
N LEU A 39 -11.47 -5.27 -41.91
CA LEU A 39 -11.46 -5.46 -40.46
C LEU A 39 -10.26 -6.30 -39.97
N ALA A 40 -9.78 -7.23 -40.78
CA ALA A 40 -8.63 -8.08 -40.45
C ALA A 40 -7.33 -7.29 -40.23
N ALA A 41 -7.23 -6.06 -40.76
CA ALA A 41 -6.03 -5.23 -40.59
C ALA A 41 -5.78 -4.83 -39.12
N PHE A 42 -6.83 -4.73 -38.30
CA PHE A 42 -6.75 -4.36 -36.89
C PHE A 42 -6.47 -5.55 -35.96
N VAL A 43 -6.59 -6.78 -36.46
CA VAL A 43 -6.36 -7.99 -35.65
C VAL A 43 -4.87 -8.13 -35.35
N GLY A 44 -4.56 -8.47 -34.10
CA GLY A 44 -3.18 -8.67 -33.68
C GLY A 44 -2.95 -8.47 -32.20
N GLN A 45 -1.68 -8.42 -31.84
CA GLN A 45 -1.22 -8.09 -30.49
C GLN A 45 -0.59 -6.71 -30.48
N TYR A 46 -0.86 -5.97 -29.42
CA TYR A 46 -0.43 -4.60 -29.21
C TYR A 46 0.11 -4.46 -27.78
N VAL A 47 1.14 -3.63 -27.61
CA VAL A 47 1.71 -3.30 -26.29
C VAL A 47 1.89 -1.79 -26.21
N PHE A 48 1.58 -1.19 -25.06
CA PHE A 48 1.94 0.21 -24.85
C PHE A 48 3.45 0.35 -24.68
N ASP A 49 3.96 1.51 -25.07
CA ASP A 49 5.38 1.81 -24.97
C ASP A 49 5.86 1.93 -23.50
N ASP A 50 4.96 2.31 -22.58
CA ASP A 50 5.20 2.44 -21.13
C ASP A 50 4.84 1.19 -20.31
N ASP A 51 4.04 0.27 -20.88
CA ASP A 51 3.65 -1.00 -20.28
C ASP A 51 3.75 -2.15 -21.31
N PRO A 52 4.98 -2.60 -21.60
CA PRO A 52 5.24 -3.62 -22.61
C PRO A 52 4.86 -5.05 -22.15
N ASP A 53 4.66 -5.29 -20.86
CA ASP A 53 4.35 -6.63 -20.32
C ASP A 53 2.88 -7.00 -20.47
N LEU A 54 2.00 -6.02 -20.54
CA LEU A 54 0.57 -6.28 -20.72
C LEU A 54 0.21 -6.33 -22.21
N ILE A 55 0.07 -7.54 -22.76
CA ILE A 55 -0.37 -7.71 -24.15
C ILE A 55 -1.86 -7.36 -24.28
N ARG A 56 -2.19 -6.47 -25.21
CA ARG A 56 -3.55 -6.20 -25.68
C ARG A 56 -3.80 -6.96 -26.98
N SER A 57 -4.76 -7.86 -26.95
CA SER A 57 -5.16 -8.68 -28.08
C SER A 57 -6.38 -8.06 -28.74
N VAL A 58 -6.26 -7.69 -30.01
CA VAL A 58 -7.40 -7.31 -30.85
C VAL A 58 -7.81 -8.51 -31.69
N SER A 59 -9.06 -8.94 -31.55
CA SER A 59 -9.61 -10.12 -32.21
C SER A 59 -10.86 -9.79 -33.02
N LEU A 60 -11.19 -10.65 -33.97
CA LEU A 60 -12.37 -10.53 -34.83
C LEU A 60 -13.26 -11.76 -34.62
N GLU A 61 -14.53 -11.54 -34.24
CA GLU A 61 -15.55 -12.58 -34.18
C GLU A 61 -16.71 -12.22 -35.11
N GLY A 62 -16.81 -12.91 -36.24
CA GLY A 62 -17.71 -12.50 -37.32
C GLY A 62 -17.29 -11.14 -37.89
N SER A 63 -18.16 -10.14 -37.78
CA SER A 63 -17.90 -8.75 -38.19
C SER A 63 -17.62 -7.80 -37.02
N ARG A 64 -17.39 -8.33 -35.82
CA ARG A 64 -17.22 -7.55 -34.58
C ARG A 64 -15.78 -7.60 -34.11
N VAL A 65 -15.21 -6.44 -33.83
CA VAL A 65 -13.84 -6.29 -33.35
C VAL A 65 -13.86 -6.21 -31.83
N PHE A 66 -12.96 -6.93 -31.16
CA PHE A 66 -12.84 -6.93 -29.71
C PHE A 66 -11.41 -6.61 -29.30
N ILE A 67 -11.25 -5.96 -28.16
CA ILE A 67 -9.98 -5.81 -27.48
C ILE A 67 -10.05 -6.43 -26.09
N GLU A 68 -8.99 -7.10 -25.67
CA GLU A 68 -8.81 -7.61 -24.32
C GLU A 68 -7.34 -7.73 -23.94
N SER A 69 -7.06 -7.88 -22.65
CA SER A 69 -5.76 -8.27 -22.12
C SER A 69 -5.93 -9.34 -21.04
N LEU A 70 -4.82 -9.79 -20.46
CA LEU A 70 -4.85 -10.61 -19.24
C LEU A 70 -5.57 -9.88 -18.09
N ARG A 71 -5.31 -8.56 -17.97
CA ARG A 71 -5.80 -7.66 -16.91
C ARG A 71 -7.08 -6.89 -17.28
N THR A 72 -7.73 -7.16 -18.41
CA THR A 72 -8.95 -6.46 -18.82
C THR A 72 -9.97 -7.41 -19.40
N ARG A 73 -11.27 -7.13 -19.19
CA ARG A 73 -12.34 -7.91 -19.82
C ARG A 73 -12.33 -7.74 -21.34
N LYS A 74 -12.98 -8.67 -22.03
CA LYS A 74 -13.23 -8.54 -23.47
C LYS A 74 -14.26 -7.47 -23.75
N VAL A 75 -13.87 -6.45 -24.51
CA VAL A 75 -14.71 -5.29 -24.85
C VAL A 75 -14.83 -5.19 -26.36
N GLU A 76 -16.05 -5.01 -26.85
CA GLU A 76 -16.30 -4.73 -28.26
C GLU A 76 -15.85 -3.32 -28.63
N LEU A 77 -15.22 -3.19 -29.79
CA LEU A 77 -14.83 -1.93 -30.40
C LEU A 77 -15.84 -1.55 -31.47
N LEU A 78 -16.56 -0.45 -31.24
CA LEU A 78 -17.52 0.12 -32.17
C LEU A 78 -16.85 1.19 -33.03
N ALA A 79 -16.84 1.00 -34.34
CA ALA A 79 -16.21 1.95 -35.26
C ALA A 79 -16.94 3.31 -35.24
N GLU A 80 -16.18 4.38 -35.05
CA GLU A 80 -16.61 5.78 -35.19
C GLU A 80 -16.10 6.41 -36.49
N SER A 81 -14.98 5.92 -37.03
CA SER A 81 -14.42 6.26 -38.33
C SER A 81 -13.61 5.07 -38.89
N GLU A 82 -12.95 5.23 -40.04
CA GLU A 82 -12.15 4.14 -40.64
C GLU A 82 -11.07 3.58 -39.70
N ASP A 83 -10.47 4.42 -38.84
CA ASP A 83 -9.38 4.03 -37.95
C ASP A 83 -9.65 4.38 -36.47
N THR A 84 -10.85 4.82 -36.12
CA THR A 84 -11.20 5.15 -34.72
C THR A 84 -12.34 4.29 -34.23
N PHE A 85 -12.15 3.68 -33.06
CA PHE A 85 -13.15 2.85 -32.40
C PHE A 85 -13.43 3.37 -30.99
N ALA A 86 -14.69 3.37 -30.58
CA ALA A 86 -15.09 3.54 -29.19
C ALA A 86 -15.21 2.17 -28.51
N ALA A 87 -14.67 2.05 -27.30
CA ALA A 87 -14.83 0.85 -26.49
C ALA A 87 -16.25 0.82 -25.89
N LEU A 88 -16.99 -0.26 -26.13
CA LEU A 88 -18.37 -0.37 -25.67
C LEU A 88 -18.46 -0.32 -24.14
N ASN A 89 -19.27 0.61 -23.62
CA ASN A 89 -19.49 0.83 -22.18
C ASN A 89 -18.21 1.12 -21.39
N VAL A 90 -17.20 1.70 -22.05
CA VAL A 90 -15.95 2.16 -21.46
C VAL A 90 -15.64 3.53 -22.05
N SER A 91 -15.24 4.49 -21.21
CA SER A 91 -14.94 5.86 -21.64
C SER A 91 -13.56 5.98 -22.31
N VAL A 92 -13.30 5.13 -23.31
CA VAL A 92 -12.03 5.02 -24.02
C VAL A 92 -12.27 4.89 -25.52
N LYS A 93 -11.44 5.57 -26.30
CA LYS A 93 -11.35 5.41 -27.76
C LYS A 93 -9.97 4.92 -28.17
N PHE A 94 -9.92 4.20 -29.27
CA PHE A 94 -8.69 3.71 -29.88
C PHE A 94 -8.58 4.28 -31.28
N LYS A 95 -7.54 5.08 -31.54
CA LYS A 95 -7.20 5.60 -32.86
C LYS A 95 -6.06 4.78 -33.43
N PHE A 96 -6.35 3.85 -34.33
CA PHE A 96 -5.34 3.02 -34.99
C PHE A 96 -4.47 3.86 -35.91
N LEU A 97 -3.19 3.50 -35.94
CA LEU A 97 -2.15 4.18 -36.70
C LEU A 97 -1.76 3.33 -37.89
N ARG A 98 -1.55 3.98 -39.03
CA ARG A 98 -1.11 3.32 -40.27
C ARG A 98 0.26 3.80 -40.71
N SER A 99 1.06 2.89 -41.25
CA SER A 99 2.27 3.20 -41.99
C SER A 99 1.95 3.86 -43.35
N THR A 100 2.99 4.33 -44.03
CA THR A 100 2.87 4.96 -45.37
C THR A 100 2.36 4.01 -46.45
N ASP A 101 2.55 2.69 -46.29
CA ASP A 101 1.97 1.64 -47.15
C ASP A 101 0.56 1.17 -46.69
N GLY A 102 -0.03 1.85 -45.69
CA GLY A 102 -1.42 1.65 -45.26
C GLY A 102 -1.66 0.52 -44.25
N LYS A 103 -0.61 -0.13 -43.74
CA LYS A 103 -0.72 -1.20 -42.74
C LYS A 103 -0.94 -0.63 -41.34
N VAL A 104 -1.77 -1.28 -40.54
CA VAL A 104 -1.95 -0.91 -39.13
C VAL A 104 -0.69 -1.29 -38.36
N ILE A 105 -0.06 -0.31 -37.72
CA ILE A 105 1.21 -0.46 -36.98
C ILE A 105 1.05 -0.25 -35.47
N GLY A 106 -0.13 0.19 -35.02
CA GLY A 106 -0.35 0.53 -33.63
C GLY A 106 -1.69 1.23 -33.41
N PHE A 107 -1.90 1.77 -32.21
CA PHE A 107 -3.00 2.68 -31.90
C PHE A 107 -2.61 3.68 -30.81
N ASN A 108 -3.34 4.79 -30.73
CA ASN A 108 -3.35 5.68 -29.57
C ASN A 108 -4.63 5.42 -28.75
N ARG A 109 -4.47 5.19 -27.43
CA ARG A 109 -5.59 5.14 -26.49
C ARG A 109 -5.94 6.57 -26.07
N ILE A 110 -7.23 6.92 -26.11
CA ILE A 110 -7.73 8.25 -25.77
C ILE A 110 -8.81 8.08 -24.69
N VAL A 111 -8.58 8.63 -23.49
CA VAL A 111 -9.57 8.65 -22.41
C VAL A 111 -10.54 9.80 -22.63
N VAL A 112 -11.84 9.55 -22.48
CA VAL A 112 -12.91 10.54 -22.72
C VAL A 112 -13.61 10.85 -21.41
N GLU A 113 -13.69 12.11 -20.99
CA GLU A 113 -14.39 12.47 -19.75
C GLU A 113 -15.92 12.25 -19.86
N ARG A 114 -16.58 12.06 -18.71
CA ARG A 114 -18.03 11.78 -18.57
C ARG A 114 -18.99 12.82 -19.17
N ASN A 115 -18.51 13.90 -19.78
CA ASN A 115 -19.31 14.99 -20.35
C ASN A 115 -18.99 15.33 -21.83
N ASP A 116 -18.33 14.45 -22.58
CA ASP A 116 -17.96 14.67 -24.00
C ASP A 116 -17.13 15.96 -24.25
N ARG A 117 -16.50 16.52 -23.20
CA ARG A 117 -15.52 17.60 -23.33
C ARG A 117 -14.12 16.99 -23.46
N PRO A 118 -13.25 17.50 -24.36
CA PRO A 118 -11.85 17.10 -24.36
C PRO A 118 -11.24 17.43 -23.00
N SER A 119 -10.59 16.44 -22.37
CA SER A 119 -9.69 16.70 -21.24
C SER A 119 -8.63 17.72 -21.69
N PRO A 120 -8.25 18.70 -20.85
CA PRO A 120 -7.16 19.65 -21.15
C PRO A 120 -5.80 18.98 -21.41
N ALA A 121 -5.68 17.68 -21.15
CA ALA A 121 -4.61 16.83 -21.64
C ALA A 121 -5.24 15.56 -22.26
N GLU A 122 -5.28 15.48 -23.59
CA GLU A 122 -5.36 14.18 -24.27
C GLU A 122 -4.06 13.43 -23.94
N SER A 123 -4.00 12.69 -22.82
CA SER A 123 -2.92 11.73 -22.59
C SER A 123 -3.15 10.57 -23.56
N SER A 124 -2.67 10.72 -24.79
CA SER A 124 -2.70 9.65 -25.77
C SER A 124 -1.57 8.67 -25.47
N GLU A 125 -1.89 7.49 -24.96
CA GLU A 125 -0.91 6.41 -24.78
C GLU A 125 -0.74 5.66 -26.10
N HIS A 126 0.50 5.59 -26.58
CA HIS A 126 0.83 4.93 -27.84
C HIS A 126 1.09 3.43 -27.62
N ALA A 127 0.43 2.60 -28.42
CA ALA A 127 0.67 1.17 -28.48
C ALA A 127 1.18 0.73 -29.85
N SER A 128 2.25 -0.05 -29.85
CA SER A 128 2.84 -0.66 -31.04
C SER A 128 2.24 -2.04 -31.31
N LYS A 129 1.97 -2.36 -32.59
CA LYS A 129 1.54 -3.69 -33.02
C LYS A 129 2.76 -4.62 -33.09
N ILE A 130 2.72 -5.73 -32.37
CA ILE A 130 3.84 -6.69 -32.26
C ILE A 130 3.56 -8.03 -32.95
N SER A 131 2.31 -8.32 -33.31
CA SER A 131 1.91 -9.52 -34.03
C SER A 131 0.62 -9.28 -34.80
N ASP A 132 0.46 -9.95 -35.95
CA ASP A 132 -0.80 -9.98 -36.71
C ASP A 132 -1.77 -11.07 -36.23
N GLN A 133 -1.34 -11.92 -35.29
CA GLN A 133 -2.19 -12.96 -34.71
C GLN A 133 -2.71 -12.52 -33.33
N PRO A 134 -4.01 -12.67 -33.04
CA PRO A 134 -4.54 -12.37 -31.73
C PRO A 134 -4.02 -13.37 -30.69
N LEU A 135 -3.87 -12.92 -29.45
CA LEU A 135 -3.59 -13.76 -28.29
C LEU A 135 -4.90 -14.08 -27.56
N PRO A 136 -5.35 -15.34 -27.49
CA PRO A 136 -6.50 -15.69 -26.66
C PRO A 136 -6.11 -15.74 -25.17
N PHE A 137 -6.94 -15.18 -24.29
CA PHE A 137 -6.82 -15.35 -22.85
C PHE A 137 -7.84 -16.37 -22.37
N ASN A 138 -7.38 -17.50 -21.84
CA ASN A 138 -8.24 -18.57 -21.32
C ASN A 138 -8.84 -18.17 -19.96
N LYS A 139 -9.77 -17.21 -19.97
CA LYS A 139 -10.44 -16.70 -18.76
C LYS A 139 -11.42 -17.73 -18.22
N VAL A 140 -11.37 -17.97 -16.92
CA VAL A 140 -12.30 -18.88 -16.24
C VAL A 140 -13.62 -18.15 -16.05
N GLU A 141 -14.72 -18.81 -16.44
CA GLU A 141 -16.06 -18.28 -16.19
C GLU A 141 -16.54 -18.67 -14.79
N TYR A 142 -17.14 -17.72 -14.08
CA TYR A 142 -17.68 -17.97 -12.74
C TYR A 142 -19.20 -17.80 -12.70
N THR A 143 -19.83 -18.48 -11.74
CA THR A 143 -21.17 -18.16 -11.24
C THR A 143 -21.04 -17.29 -10.01
N ARG A 144 -21.96 -16.34 -9.81
CA ARG A 144 -22.03 -15.51 -8.61
C ARG A 144 -23.19 -15.93 -7.72
N GLN A 145 -22.91 -16.08 -6.44
CA GLN A 145 -23.89 -16.30 -5.39
C GLN A 145 -23.66 -15.28 -4.27
N GLU A 146 -24.73 -14.67 -3.79
CA GLU A 146 -24.70 -13.73 -2.66
C GLU A 146 -25.42 -14.37 -1.48
N VAL A 147 -24.84 -14.30 -0.29
CA VAL A 147 -25.36 -14.95 0.92
C VAL A 147 -25.20 -14.08 2.15
N MET A 148 -26.03 -14.36 3.15
CA MET A 148 -25.92 -13.81 4.50
C MET A 148 -25.60 -14.98 5.44
N ILE A 149 -24.35 -15.07 5.88
CA ILE A 149 -23.80 -16.18 6.66
C ILE A 149 -24.01 -15.92 8.16
N PRO A 150 -24.81 -16.73 8.87
CA PRO A 150 -24.97 -16.58 10.32
C PRO A 150 -23.71 -17.02 11.06
N VAL A 151 -23.24 -16.18 11.98
CA VAL A 151 -22.11 -16.48 12.89
C VAL A 151 -22.61 -16.76 14.32
N ARG A 152 -21.73 -17.17 15.24
CA ARG A 152 -22.06 -17.75 16.55
C ARG A 152 -22.92 -16.88 17.47
N ASP A 153 -22.85 -15.56 17.34
CA ASP A 153 -23.67 -14.62 18.11
C ASP A 153 -24.98 -14.24 17.42
N GLY A 154 -25.27 -14.87 16.26
CA GLY A 154 -26.55 -14.81 15.56
C GLY A 154 -26.69 -13.68 14.55
N ILE A 155 -25.71 -12.77 14.45
CA ILE A 155 -25.68 -11.81 13.34
C ILE A 155 -25.34 -12.53 12.03
N LYS A 156 -25.52 -11.82 10.91
CA LYS A 156 -25.16 -12.34 9.60
C LYS A 156 -24.14 -11.46 8.87
N LEU A 157 -23.13 -12.11 8.31
CA LEU A 157 -22.12 -11.49 7.46
C LEU A 157 -22.49 -11.67 5.99
N HIS A 158 -22.39 -10.60 5.21
CA HIS A 158 -22.63 -10.61 3.78
C HIS A 158 -21.40 -11.15 3.04
N ALA A 159 -21.62 -12.15 2.17
CA ALA A 159 -20.55 -12.68 1.35
C ALA A 159 -20.98 -12.90 -0.11
N VAL A 160 -20.03 -12.67 -1.01
CA VAL A 160 -20.10 -12.99 -2.43
C VAL A 160 -19.20 -14.18 -2.72
N ILE A 161 -19.80 -15.23 -3.30
CA ILE A 161 -19.14 -16.49 -3.62
C ILE A 161 -19.11 -16.64 -5.13
N LEU A 162 -17.91 -16.78 -5.68
CA LEU A 162 -17.67 -16.99 -7.11
C LEU A 162 -17.13 -18.40 -7.34
N ARG A 163 -17.92 -19.24 -8.02
CA ARG A 163 -17.56 -20.63 -8.33
C ARG A 163 -17.30 -20.80 -9.83
N PRO A 164 -16.20 -21.44 -10.25
CA PRO A 164 -15.98 -21.75 -11.66
C PRO A 164 -17.19 -22.47 -12.25
N LYS A 165 -17.52 -22.25 -13.53
CA LYS A 165 -18.60 -23.01 -14.20
C LYS A 165 -18.15 -24.41 -14.61
N ASP A 166 -16.86 -24.58 -14.87
CA ASP A 166 -16.24 -25.75 -15.49
C ASP A 166 -15.33 -26.52 -14.51
N TYR A 167 -15.89 -27.07 -13.43
CA TYR A 167 -15.12 -27.92 -12.52
C TYR A 167 -15.87 -29.20 -12.13
N THR A 168 -15.18 -30.33 -12.28
CA THR A 168 -15.69 -31.67 -11.96
C THR A 168 -15.01 -32.26 -10.72
N THR A 169 -13.80 -31.81 -10.39
CA THR A 169 -13.06 -32.17 -9.19
C THR A 169 -13.38 -31.20 -8.06
N PRO A 170 -13.46 -31.67 -6.79
CA PRO A 170 -13.65 -30.76 -5.66
C PRO A 170 -12.57 -29.68 -5.60
N LEU A 171 -12.95 -28.42 -5.36
CA LEU A 171 -12.04 -27.27 -5.32
C LEU A 171 -11.90 -26.67 -3.90
N PRO A 172 -10.73 -26.10 -3.57
CA PRO A 172 -10.58 -25.32 -2.34
C PRO A 172 -11.23 -23.95 -2.44
N PHE A 173 -11.45 -23.34 -1.28
CA PHE A 173 -11.83 -21.94 -1.17
C PHE A 173 -10.59 -21.05 -1.11
N LEU A 174 -10.68 -19.87 -1.70
CA LEU A 174 -9.75 -18.77 -1.47
C LEU A 174 -10.57 -17.56 -1.01
N MET A 175 -10.35 -17.15 0.23
CA MET A 175 -11.19 -16.19 0.95
C MET A 175 -10.45 -14.87 1.17
N GLU A 176 -11.16 -13.77 1.00
CA GLU A 176 -10.78 -12.44 1.45
C GLU A 176 -11.94 -11.87 2.29
N ARG A 177 -11.63 -11.44 3.51
CA ARG A 177 -12.56 -10.67 4.35
C ARG A 177 -12.14 -9.21 4.28
N THR A 178 -13.09 -8.29 4.22
CA THR A 178 -12.76 -6.87 4.01
C THR A 178 -13.80 -5.92 4.62
N PRO A 179 -13.38 -4.75 5.13
CA PRO A 179 -14.31 -3.69 5.49
C PRO A 179 -14.65 -2.74 4.34
N TYR A 180 -14.20 -3.05 3.10
CA TYR A 180 -14.23 -2.15 1.94
C TYR A 180 -15.32 -2.45 0.90
N GLY A 181 -16.21 -3.41 1.16
CA GLY A 181 -17.36 -3.69 0.30
C GLY A 181 -17.07 -4.74 -0.75
N VAL A 182 -17.86 -5.81 -0.78
CA VAL A 182 -17.60 -6.97 -1.67
C VAL A 182 -18.52 -7.08 -2.88
N ASP A 183 -19.52 -6.19 -3.02
CA ASP A 183 -20.51 -6.24 -4.10
C ASP A 183 -19.90 -6.17 -5.50
N GLY A 184 -18.80 -5.42 -5.64
CA GLY A 184 -18.05 -5.25 -6.88
C GLY A 184 -17.27 -6.49 -7.34
N ASN A 185 -17.34 -7.61 -6.60
CA ASN A 185 -16.78 -8.90 -7.03
C ASN A 185 -17.78 -9.63 -7.92
N THR A 186 -17.53 -9.57 -9.23
CA THR A 186 -18.34 -10.22 -10.27
C THR A 186 -17.55 -11.32 -10.99
N PRO A 187 -18.22 -12.23 -11.72
CA PRO A 187 -17.53 -13.24 -12.52
C PRO A 187 -16.47 -12.67 -13.48
N GLU A 188 -16.69 -11.47 -13.99
CA GLU A 188 -15.81 -10.78 -14.94
C GLU A 188 -14.64 -10.07 -14.25
N SER A 189 -14.70 -9.86 -12.93
CA SER A 189 -13.71 -9.09 -12.18
C SER A 189 -12.49 -9.92 -11.75
N ILE A 190 -12.62 -11.23 -11.59
CA ILE A 190 -11.58 -12.09 -11.00
C ILE A 190 -10.40 -12.30 -11.92
N ASN A 191 -10.63 -12.67 -13.19
CA ASN A 191 -9.52 -12.90 -14.12
C ASN A 191 -8.65 -11.64 -14.30
N PRO A 192 -9.22 -10.43 -14.45
CA PRO A 192 -8.44 -9.20 -14.48
C PRO A 192 -7.66 -8.89 -13.20
N ARG A 193 -8.27 -9.06 -12.03
CA ARG A 193 -7.66 -8.71 -10.73
C ARG A 193 -6.58 -9.70 -10.31
N GLN A 194 -6.80 -11.00 -10.54
CA GLN A 194 -5.96 -12.08 -10.04
C GLN A 194 -5.80 -13.20 -11.07
N PRO A 195 -5.17 -12.93 -12.23
CA PRO A 195 -5.15 -13.88 -13.35
C PRO A 195 -4.47 -15.20 -13.01
N GLU A 196 -3.37 -15.19 -12.25
CA GLU A 196 -2.64 -16.39 -11.85
C GLU A 196 -3.46 -17.30 -10.92
N LEU A 197 -4.13 -16.71 -9.92
CA LEU A 197 -5.03 -17.43 -9.01
C LEU A 197 -6.30 -17.90 -9.74
N ALA A 198 -6.87 -17.07 -10.61
CA ALA A 198 -8.04 -17.42 -11.41
C ALA A 198 -7.76 -18.62 -12.33
N ALA A 199 -6.61 -18.64 -13.00
CA ALA A 199 -6.18 -19.74 -13.86
C ALA A 199 -6.02 -21.06 -13.07
N SER A 200 -5.61 -20.94 -11.80
CA SER A 200 -5.44 -22.06 -10.86
C SER A 200 -6.75 -22.64 -10.31
N ARG A 201 -7.90 -21.99 -10.61
CA ARG A 201 -9.28 -22.37 -10.23
C ARG A 201 -9.48 -22.53 -8.72
N TYR A 202 -10.08 -21.51 -8.11
CA TYR A 202 -10.55 -21.54 -6.73
C TYR A 202 -12.05 -21.23 -6.66
N ILE A 203 -12.70 -21.63 -5.56
CA ILE A 203 -13.96 -21.01 -5.16
C ILE A 203 -13.61 -19.73 -4.40
N PHE A 204 -13.77 -18.58 -5.03
CA PHE A 204 -13.46 -17.31 -4.37
C PHE A 204 -14.61 -16.90 -3.44
N VAL A 205 -14.25 -16.43 -2.24
CA VAL A 205 -15.20 -15.92 -1.25
C VAL A 205 -14.74 -14.54 -0.81
N PHE A 206 -15.59 -13.54 -1.01
CA PHE A 206 -15.37 -12.17 -0.54
C PHE A 206 -16.43 -11.85 0.50
N GLU A 207 -16.04 -11.49 1.71
CA GLU A 207 -16.96 -11.23 2.81
C GLU A 207 -16.80 -9.81 3.38
N ASP A 208 -17.92 -9.10 3.52
CA ASP A 208 -17.96 -7.84 4.29
C ASP A 208 -17.84 -8.18 5.78
N ILE A 209 -16.88 -7.56 6.48
CA ILE A 209 -16.77 -7.81 7.93
C ILE A 209 -17.93 -7.22 8.71
N ARG A 210 -18.05 -7.66 9.97
CA ARG A 210 -19.05 -7.23 10.93
C ARG A 210 -19.26 -5.72 10.94
N GLY A 211 -20.51 -5.31 10.75
CA GLY A 211 -20.96 -3.92 10.79
C GLY A 211 -20.61 -3.06 9.58
N ARG A 212 -19.96 -3.61 8.54
CA ARG A 212 -19.64 -2.91 7.29
C ARG A 212 -20.60 -3.31 6.17
N PHE A 213 -20.89 -2.38 5.27
CA PHE A 213 -21.74 -2.59 4.10
C PHE A 213 -23.02 -3.37 4.44
N LYS A 214 -23.24 -4.54 3.83
CA LYS A 214 -24.44 -5.35 4.01
C LYS A 214 -24.39 -6.24 5.26
N SER A 215 -23.22 -6.41 5.89
CA SER A 215 -23.08 -7.18 7.12
C SER A 215 -23.80 -6.52 8.30
N GLU A 216 -24.39 -7.36 9.13
CA GLU A 216 -25.02 -6.97 10.39
C GLU A 216 -23.96 -6.70 11.49
N GLY A 217 -24.39 -6.27 12.67
CA GLY A 217 -23.49 -6.00 13.81
C GLY A 217 -22.88 -4.60 13.81
N THR A 218 -21.78 -4.45 14.56
CA THR A 218 -21.11 -3.18 14.82
C THR A 218 -19.64 -3.26 14.42
N PHE A 219 -19.23 -2.34 13.55
CA PHE A 219 -17.84 -2.19 13.14
C PHE A 219 -17.01 -1.61 14.29
N VAL A 220 -15.81 -2.16 14.46
CA VAL A 220 -14.78 -1.67 15.38
C VAL A 220 -13.48 -1.69 14.60
N MET A 221 -12.85 -0.53 14.43
CA MET A 221 -11.55 -0.41 13.77
C MET A 221 -10.52 -1.31 14.45
N SER A 222 -9.89 -2.16 13.63
CA SER A 222 -8.89 -3.15 14.03
C SER A 222 -9.32 -3.86 15.32
N ARG A 223 -10.51 -4.48 15.28
CA ARG A 223 -11.16 -5.09 16.45
C ARG A 223 -10.13 -5.96 17.22
N PRO A 224 -9.87 -5.65 18.51
CA PRO A 224 -8.97 -6.45 19.35
C PRO A 224 -9.31 -7.93 19.35
N MET A 225 -8.29 -8.78 19.42
CA MET A 225 -8.46 -10.21 19.62
C MET A 225 -9.18 -10.48 20.94
N ALA A 226 -10.16 -11.38 20.91
CA ALA A 226 -10.98 -11.74 22.05
C ALA A 226 -10.31 -12.83 22.92
N ASP A 227 -10.70 -12.91 24.19
CA ASP A 227 -10.39 -14.09 25.00
C ASP A 227 -11.32 -15.24 24.60
N HIS A 228 -10.85 -16.11 23.72
CA HIS A 228 -11.61 -17.27 23.21
C HIS A 228 -12.01 -18.31 24.25
N ARG A 229 -11.58 -18.16 25.52
CA ARG A 229 -12.11 -18.96 26.64
C ARG A 229 -13.53 -18.55 27.01
N ASP A 230 -13.95 -17.32 26.71
CA ASP A 230 -15.34 -16.88 26.82
C ASP A 230 -16.03 -16.99 25.45
N PRO A 231 -16.94 -17.96 25.25
CA PRO A 231 -17.60 -18.18 23.96
C PRO A 231 -18.58 -17.05 23.57
N LYS A 232 -18.80 -16.06 24.43
CA LYS A 232 -19.62 -14.88 24.14
C LYS A 232 -18.84 -13.75 23.47
N LEU A 233 -17.52 -13.77 23.56
CA LEU A 233 -16.68 -12.78 22.93
C LEU A 233 -16.46 -13.17 21.47
N VAL A 234 -16.50 -12.17 20.60
CA VAL A 234 -16.32 -12.33 19.15
C VAL A 234 -15.32 -11.32 18.64
N ASP A 235 -14.45 -11.81 17.77
CA ASP A 235 -13.46 -11.07 17.01
C ASP A 235 -13.39 -11.57 15.55
N GLU A 236 -12.40 -11.08 14.82
CA GLU A 236 -12.23 -11.41 13.42
C GLU A 236 -11.79 -12.87 13.18
N SER A 237 -11.11 -13.50 14.14
CA SER A 237 -10.79 -14.93 14.08
C SER A 237 -12.06 -15.77 14.21
N THR A 238 -12.90 -15.47 15.21
CA THR A 238 -14.16 -16.19 15.42
C THR A 238 -15.16 -16.05 14.27
N ASP A 239 -15.28 -14.85 13.70
CA ASP A 239 -16.13 -14.61 12.53
C ASP A 239 -15.59 -15.39 11.32
N THR A 240 -14.27 -15.42 11.11
CA THR A 240 -13.65 -16.23 10.05
C THR A 240 -13.91 -17.73 10.26
N TYR A 241 -13.77 -18.23 11.49
CA TYR A 241 -14.02 -19.62 11.84
C TYR A 241 -15.43 -20.05 11.46
N ASP A 242 -16.42 -19.25 11.83
CA ASP A 242 -17.83 -19.54 11.59
C ASP A 242 -18.18 -19.47 10.10
N THR A 243 -17.59 -18.52 9.37
CA THR A 243 -17.73 -18.42 7.91
C THR A 243 -17.15 -19.65 7.22
N VAL A 244 -15.96 -20.12 7.63
CA VAL A 244 -15.36 -21.35 7.09
C VAL A 244 -16.25 -22.57 7.37
N ASP A 245 -16.71 -22.75 8.61
CA ASP A 245 -17.61 -23.86 8.97
C ASP A 245 -18.89 -23.85 8.13
N TRP A 246 -19.47 -22.67 7.89
CA TRP A 246 -20.64 -22.51 7.04
C TRP A 246 -20.35 -22.88 5.58
N LEU A 247 -19.24 -22.40 5.00
CA LEU A 247 -18.88 -22.67 3.61
C LEU A 247 -18.73 -24.17 3.34
N LEU A 248 -18.03 -24.89 4.23
CA LEU A 248 -17.81 -26.33 4.11
C LEU A 248 -19.12 -27.12 4.03
N LYS A 249 -20.15 -26.69 4.77
CA LYS A 249 -21.45 -27.35 4.85
C LYS A 249 -22.39 -26.97 3.70
N ASN A 250 -22.29 -25.75 3.19
CA ASN A 250 -23.31 -25.18 2.31
C ASN A 250 -22.87 -25.04 0.85
N ILE A 251 -21.57 -25.06 0.56
CA ILE A 251 -21.08 -24.94 -0.81
C ILE A 251 -20.70 -26.34 -1.33
N PRO A 252 -21.41 -26.86 -2.35
CA PRO A 252 -21.17 -28.22 -2.82
C PRO A 252 -19.84 -28.33 -3.58
N ASN A 253 -19.33 -29.56 -3.68
CA ASN A 253 -18.14 -29.90 -4.46
C ASN A 253 -16.88 -29.10 -4.06
N ASN A 254 -16.71 -28.85 -2.76
CA ASN A 254 -15.48 -28.30 -2.21
C ASN A 254 -14.56 -29.41 -1.67
N ASN A 255 -13.25 -29.17 -1.63
CA ASN A 255 -12.25 -30.16 -1.18
C ASN A 255 -11.94 -30.08 0.33
N GLY A 256 -12.65 -29.24 1.08
CA GLY A 256 -12.46 -29.08 2.52
C GLY A 256 -11.30 -28.19 2.95
N ARG A 257 -10.61 -27.49 2.05
CA ARG A 257 -9.51 -26.58 2.36
C ARG A 257 -9.83 -25.13 2.02
N VAL A 258 -9.32 -24.22 2.84
CA VAL A 258 -9.48 -22.77 2.71
C VAL A 258 -8.11 -22.10 2.77
N GLY A 259 -7.83 -21.23 1.81
CA GLY A 259 -6.81 -20.20 1.94
C GLY A 259 -7.44 -18.87 2.30
N VAL A 260 -6.73 -18.05 3.08
CA VAL A 260 -7.17 -16.67 3.38
C VAL A 260 -6.07 -15.69 2.99
N PHE A 261 -6.41 -14.63 2.28
CA PHE A 261 -5.45 -13.61 1.86
C PHE A 261 -6.09 -12.23 1.91
N GLY A 262 -5.26 -11.20 1.82
CA GLY A 262 -5.73 -9.83 1.71
C GLY A 262 -4.61 -8.82 1.88
N VAL A 263 -4.84 -7.61 1.36
CA VAL A 263 -3.94 -6.45 1.47
C VAL A 263 -4.45 -5.50 2.55
N SER A 264 -3.58 -4.88 3.37
CA SER A 264 -3.96 -3.85 4.36
C SER A 264 -4.81 -4.42 5.50
N TYR A 265 -5.98 -3.83 5.77
CA TYR A 265 -6.99 -4.35 6.67
C TYR A 265 -7.40 -5.80 6.32
N PRO A 266 -7.72 -6.17 5.06
CA PRO A 266 -7.79 -7.57 4.65
C PRO A 266 -6.56 -8.42 5.01
N GLY A 267 -5.37 -7.85 5.01
CA GLY A 267 -4.15 -8.51 5.50
C GLY A 267 -4.18 -8.77 7.00
N PHE A 268 -4.60 -7.79 7.81
CA PHE A 268 -4.90 -7.98 9.24
C PHE A 268 -5.92 -9.10 9.45
N LEU A 269 -6.98 -9.15 8.64
CA LEU A 269 -8.01 -10.18 8.70
C LEU A 269 -7.49 -11.57 8.29
N ALA A 270 -6.58 -11.64 7.31
CA ALA A 270 -5.89 -12.87 6.94
C ALA A 270 -4.96 -13.36 8.06
N MET A 271 -4.27 -12.44 8.76
CA MET A 271 -3.46 -12.77 9.93
C MET A 271 -4.35 -13.28 11.07
N ALA A 272 -5.47 -12.61 11.37
CA ALA A 272 -6.44 -13.04 12.36
C ALA A 272 -7.02 -14.44 12.04
N ALA A 273 -7.21 -14.78 10.75
CA ALA A 273 -7.65 -16.11 10.33
C ALA A 273 -6.63 -17.22 10.62
N GLY A 274 -5.35 -16.88 10.78
CA GLY A 274 -4.29 -17.79 11.21
C GLY A 274 -4.14 -17.92 12.73
N ILE A 275 -4.75 -17.02 13.50
CA ILE A 275 -4.77 -17.06 14.97
C ILE A 275 -6.02 -17.82 15.41
N ASP A 276 -5.86 -18.93 16.13
CA ASP A 276 -6.93 -19.89 16.47
C ASP A 276 -7.78 -20.35 15.24
N PRO A 277 -7.12 -20.87 14.19
CA PRO A 277 -7.74 -21.11 12.89
C PRO A 277 -8.78 -22.24 12.93
N HIS A 278 -9.80 -22.15 12.06
CA HIS A 278 -10.60 -23.33 11.73
C HIS A 278 -9.69 -24.41 11.11
N PRO A 279 -9.83 -25.70 11.44
CA PRO A 279 -8.94 -26.76 10.93
C PRO A 279 -8.87 -26.90 9.39
N ALA A 280 -9.80 -26.29 8.67
CA ALA A 280 -9.84 -26.24 7.21
C ALA A 280 -9.01 -25.09 6.60
N VAL A 281 -8.59 -24.10 7.40
CA VAL A 281 -7.64 -23.08 6.96
C VAL A 281 -6.28 -23.74 6.86
N LYS A 282 -5.73 -23.80 5.63
CA LYS A 282 -4.50 -24.54 5.31
C LYS A 282 -3.38 -23.66 4.77
N ALA A 283 -3.67 -22.40 4.46
CA ALA A 283 -2.69 -21.41 4.06
C ALA A 283 -3.24 -20.01 4.33
N ILE A 284 -2.40 -19.10 4.79
CA ILE A 284 -2.74 -17.68 4.83
C ILE A 284 -1.67 -16.84 4.12
N SER A 285 -2.08 -15.74 3.49
CA SER A 285 -1.16 -14.72 2.98
C SER A 285 -1.59 -13.34 3.45
N PRO A 286 -1.12 -12.91 4.64
CA PRO A 286 -1.26 -11.52 5.10
C PRO A 286 -0.35 -10.62 4.27
N GLN A 287 -0.92 -9.71 3.49
CA GLN A 287 -0.18 -8.82 2.60
C GLN A 287 -0.32 -7.39 3.12
N ALA A 288 0.79 -6.72 3.42
CA ALA A 288 0.79 -5.46 4.17
C ALA A 288 -0.23 -5.45 5.32
N PRO A 289 -0.20 -6.45 6.22
CA PRO A 289 -1.19 -6.53 7.28
C PRO A 289 -0.98 -5.38 8.26
N MET A 290 -2.07 -4.77 8.73
CA MET A 290 -2.04 -3.83 9.86
C MET A 290 -1.73 -4.64 11.13
N ILE A 291 -0.47 -4.71 11.56
CA ILE A 291 -0.07 -5.52 12.72
C ILE A 291 -0.11 -4.70 13.98
N ASP A 292 0.54 -3.53 13.97
CA ASP A 292 0.52 -2.56 15.06
C ASP A 292 0.44 -1.13 14.51
N VAL A 293 -0.80 -0.66 14.47
CA VAL A 293 -1.19 0.68 13.99
C VAL A 293 -0.58 1.84 14.79
N TRP A 294 0.05 1.58 15.94
CA TRP A 294 0.74 2.60 16.75
C TRP A 294 2.27 2.54 16.63
N MET A 295 2.85 1.35 16.50
CA MET A 295 4.30 1.21 16.46
C MET A 295 4.89 1.65 15.13
N GLY A 296 4.27 1.31 13.99
CA GLY A 296 4.83 1.63 12.68
C GLY A 296 3.95 1.39 11.45
N ASP A 297 2.66 1.12 11.64
CA ASP A 297 1.68 1.03 10.54
C ASP A 297 0.84 2.33 10.46
N ASP A 298 -0.47 2.23 10.21
CA ASP A 298 -1.32 3.32 9.71
C ASP A 298 -1.36 4.63 10.50
N PHE A 299 -1.47 4.56 11.84
CA PHE A 299 -1.87 5.73 12.64
C PHE A 299 -0.70 6.41 13.31
N PHE A 300 0.30 5.66 13.74
CA PHE A 300 1.51 6.24 14.33
C PHE A 300 2.75 5.47 13.92
N HIS A 301 3.87 6.18 13.92
CA HIS A 301 5.20 5.59 13.82
C HIS A 301 6.04 6.04 15.00
N ASN A 302 6.48 5.09 15.85
CA ASN A 302 7.20 5.36 17.09
C ASN A 302 6.54 6.48 17.93
N GLY A 303 5.20 6.51 17.94
CA GLY A 303 4.37 7.50 18.62
C GLY A 303 4.16 8.84 17.91
N ALA A 304 4.76 9.07 16.74
CA ALA A 304 4.41 10.21 15.89
C ALA A 304 3.10 9.94 15.14
N PHE A 305 2.10 10.80 15.29
CA PHE A 305 0.75 10.55 14.74
C PHE A 305 0.67 10.97 13.27
N ARG A 306 0.20 10.06 12.41
CA ARG A 306 0.01 10.27 10.97
C ARG A 306 -1.28 11.05 10.72
N GLU A 307 -1.25 12.37 10.91
CA GLU A 307 -2.45 13.21 10.99
C GLU A 307 -3.32 13.22 9.73
N THR A 308 -2.75 13.28 8.53
CA THR A 308 -3.56 13.24 7.30
C THR A 308 -4.23 11.89 7.13
N TYR A 309 -3.50 10.81 7.41
CA TYR A 309 -4.01 9.45 7.29
C TYR A 309 -5.09 9.18 8.34
N GLY A 310 -4.79 9.44 9.62
CA GLY A 310 -5.72 9.24 10.73
C GLY A 310 -6.99 10.08 10.58
N TYR A 311 -6.89 11.30 10.04
CA TYR A 311 -8.06 12.13 9.71
C TYR A 311 -8.91 11.50 8.60
N ASP A 312 -8.30 11.21 7.44
CA ASP A 312 -9.01 10.77 6.25
C ASP A 312 -9.57 9.34 6.40
N TYR A 313 -8.80 8.44 7.00
CA TYR A 313 -9.17 7.03 7.18
C TYR A 313 -10.27 6.85 8.21
N THR A 314 -10.25 7.62 9.32
CA THR A 314 -11.33 7.61 10.31
C THR A 314 -12.65 8.07 9.68
N LEU A 315 -12.63 9.14 8.88
CA LEU A 315 -13.80 9.56 8.11
C LEU A 315 -14.25 8.46 7.14
N GLY A 316 -13.29 7.91 6.39
CA GLY A 316 -13.47 6.82 5.46
C GLY A 316 -14.26 5.65 6.04
N MET A 317 -13.86 5.21 7.22
CA MET A 317 -14.29 3.94 7.79
C MET A 317 -15.43 4.06 8.81
N GLU A 318 -15.61 5.21 9.46
CA GLU A 318 -16.53 5.33 10.60
C GLU A 318 -17.66 6.34 10.42
N SER A 319 -17.62 7.18 9.37
CA SER A 319 -18.70 8.14 9.11
C SER A 319 -20.00 7.50 8.61
N SER A 320 -19.91 6.30 8.03
CA SER A 320 -21.05 5.53 7.54
C SER A 320 -20.74 4.04 7.54
N LYS A 321 -21.72 3.19 7.17
CA LYS A 321 -21.50 1.75 6.96
C LYS A 321 -20.67 1.43 5.71
N GLU A 322 -20.63 2.33 4.74
CA GLU A 322 -19.82 2.23 3.53
C GLU A 322 -18.62 3.18 3.62
N ASN A 323 -17.66 3.04 2.71
CA ASN A 323 -16.48 3.90 2.73
C ASN A 323 -16.82 5.31 2.23
N ALA A 324 -16.43 6.33 3.00
CA ALA A 324 -16.60 7.73 2.62
C ALA A 324 -15.39 8.57 3.05
N PHE A 325 -14.32 8.51 2.25
CA PHE A 325 -13.07 9.19 2.56
C PHE A 325 -13.18 10.72 2.40
N ALA A 326 -12.30 11.44 3.11
CA ALA A 326 -12.28 12.89 3.07
C ALA A 326 -11.92 13.43 1.68
N THR A 327 -12.51 14.58 1.36
CA THR A 327 -12.04 15.45 0.28
C THR A 327 -11.49 16.73 0.89
N LEU A 328 -10.48 17.31 0.24
CA LEU A 328 -9.93 18.59 0.64
C LEU A 328 -9.76 19.48 -0.61
N ASP A 329 -10.47 20.60 -0.62
CA ASP A 329 -10.44 21.57 -1.74
C ASP A 329 -9.28 22.58 -1.62
N GLU A 330 -8.29 22.28 -0.79
CA GLU A 330 -7.12 23.12 -0.54
C GLU A 330 -5.89 22.26 -0.23
N ASP A 331 -4.71 22.91 -0.10
CA ASP A 331 -3.48 22.23 0.31
C ASP A 331 -3.59 21.72 1.75
N ALA A 332 -3.45 20.41 1.94
CA ALA A 332 -3.46 19.78 3.26
C ALA A 332 -2.42 20.42 4.20
N TYR A 333 -1.27 20.83 3.65
CA TYR A 333 -0.26 21.54 4.44
C TYR A 333 -0.86 22.79 5.08
N ASP A 334 -1.52 23.65 4.30
CA ASP A 334 -2.08 24.89 4.85
C ASP A 334 -3.30 24.62 5.75
N PHE A 335 -4.12 23.61 5.43
CA PHE A 335 -5.26 23.22 6.25
C PHE A 335 -4.85 22.80 7.67
N PHE A 336 -3.92 21.84 7.80
CA PHE A 336 -3.46 21.36 9.10
C PHE A 336 -2.64 22.42 9.85
N LEU A 337 -1.85 23.23 9.12
CA LEU A 337 -1.03 24.28 9.75
C LEU A 337 -1.91 25.36 10.39
N ARG A 338 -2.96 25.81 9.69
CA ARG A 338 -3.93 26.78 10.23
C ARG A 338 -4.80 26.21 11.34
N SER A 339 -5.09 24.91 11.31
CA SER A 339 -5.85 24.24 12.37
C SER A 339 -5.08 24.17 13.68
N ALA A 340 -3.75 24.34 13.66
CA ALA A 340 -2.83 24.29 14.78
C ALA A 340 -2.62 22.89 15.39
N SER A 341 -3.67 22.11 15.60
CA SER A 341 -3.57 20.74 16.13
C SER A 341 -4.62 19.80 15.55
N PHE A 342 -4.39 18.49 15.66
CA PHE A 342 -5.34 17.49 15.19
C PHE A 342 -6.73 17.66 15.82
N ALA A 343 -6.82 17.92 17.13
CA ALA A 343 -8.12 18.12 17.79
C ALA A 343 -8.91 19.31 17.23
N ALA A 344 -8.23 20.32 16.71
CA ALA A 344 -8.87 21.45 16.06
C ALA A 344 -9.27 21.13 14.61
N ALA A 345 -8.42 20.43 13.85
CA ALA A 345 -8.75 19.95 12.51
C ALA A 345 -9.96 18.99 12.54
N ALA A 346 -9.91 17.98 13.43
CA ALA A 346 -10.89 16.91 13.61
C ALA A 346 -12.33 17.41 13.82
N LYS A 347 -12.51 18.61 14.39
CA LYS A 347 -13.82 19.23 14.61
C LYS A 347 -14.52 19.65 13.32
N ARG A 348 -13.79 19.89 12.22
CA ARG A 348 -14.37 20.36 10.95
C ARG A 348 -15.42 19.39 10.43
N ASP A 349 -15.04 18.11 10.34
CA ASP A 349 -15.89 17.04 9.77
C ASP A 349 -16.41 16.07 10.85
N GLY A 350 -16.19 16.37 12.13
CA GLY A 350 -16.69 15.58 13.25
C GLY A 350 -15.89 14.30 13.53
N VAL A 351 -14.62 14.23 13.07
CA VAL A 351 -13.69 13.13 13.39
C VAL A 351 -13.51 12.99 14.89
N ASP A 352 -13.55 14.10 15.63
CA ASP A 352 -13.47 14.15 17.10
C ASP A 352 -14.62 13.43 17.82
N LYS A 353 -15.63 12.96 17.08
CA LYS A 353 -16.80 12.23 17.60
C LYS A 353 -16.87 10.79 17.10
N LEU A 354 -16.05 10.42 16.13
CA LEU A 354 -15.97 9.04 15.63
C LEU A 354 -15.13 8.19 16.60
N PRO A 355 -15.46 6.90 16.81
CA PRO A 355 -14.80 6.07 17.81
C PRO A 355 -13.26 6.11 17.77
N THR A 356 -12.67 5.98 16.59
CA THR A 356 -11.20 5.99 16.42
C THR A 356 -10.63 7.39 16.58
N GLY A 357 -11.32 8.44 16.11
CA GLY A 357 -10.90 9.83 16.32
C GLY A 357 -10.93 10.24 17.80
N VAL A 358 -11.92 9.76 18.55
CA VAL A 358 -11.95 9.88 20.03
C VAL A 358 -10.79 9.13 20.66
N ALA A 359 -10.47 7.93 20.18
CA ALA A 359 -9.37 7.14 20.69
C ALA A 359 -8.02 7.84 20.52
N PHE A 360 -7.73 8.46 19.37
CA PHE A 360 -6.50 9.24 19.17
C PHE A 360 -6.32 10.32 20.24
N LEU A 361 -7.41 11.04 20.58
CA LEU A 361 -7.38 12.12 21.57
C LEU A 361 -7.27 11.62 23.02
N GLN A 362 -7.70 10.40 23.31
CA GLN A 362 -7.68 9.82 24.66
C GLN A 362 -6.43 8.98 24.93
N HIS A 363 -5.88 8.36 23.90
CA HIS A 363 -4.77 7.41 23.98
C HIS A 363 -3.59 7.88 23.10
N PRO A 364 -2.91 8.99 23.42
CA PRO A 364 -1.80 9.47 22.59
C PRO A 364 -0.49 8.67 22.75
N ALA A 365 -0.37 7.87 23.82
CA ALA A 365 0.75 6.98 24.12
C ALA A 365 0.39 5.51 23.85
N TYR A 366 1.39 4.62 23.83
CA TYR A 366 1.17 3.18 23.60
C TYR A 366 0.68 2.48 24.87
N ASP A 367 -0.54 2.80 25.28
CA ASP A 367 -1.19 2.16 26.41
C ASP A 367 -1.93 0.86 25.99
N GLU A 368 -2.67 0.27 26.92
CA GLU A 368 -3.42 -0.97 26.69
C GLU A 368 -4.39 -0.88 25.51
N PHE A 369 -4.92 0.31 25.17
CA PHE A 369 -5.87 0.46 24.07
C PHE A 369 -5.25 0.10 22.71
N TRP A 370 -4.03 0.59 22.45
CA TRP A 370 -3.31 0.28 21.20
C TRP A 370 -2.67 -1.09 21.25
N ARG A 371 -2.05 -1.46 22.37
CA ARG A 371 -1.43 -2.78 22.54
C ARG A 371 -2.42 -3.92 22.35
N ALA A 372 -3.68 -3.76 22.79
CA ALA A 372 -4.72 -4.77 22.59
C ALA A 372 -5.16 -4.95 21.12
N ARG A 373 -4.82 -4.00 20.24
CA ARG A 373 -5.06 -4.08 18.78
C ARG A 373 -3.87 -4.64 18.02
N GLY A 374 -2.70 -4.67 18.65
CA GLY A 374 -1.50 -5.33 18.12
C GLY A 374 -1.72 -6.83 18.01
N VAL A 375 -1.62 -7.40 16.80
CA VAL A 375 -1.79 -8.86 16.61
C VAL A 375 -0.51 -9.64 16.90
N GLU A 376 0.65 -8.98 16.89
CA GLU A 376 1.96 -9.56 17.13
C GLU A 376 2.06 -10.29 18.49
N TRP A 377 1.30 -9.84 19.48
CA TRP A 377 1.24 -10.44 20.82
C TRP A 377 0.55 -11.82 20.83
N HIS A 378 -0.16 -12.16 19.76
CA HIS A 378 -0.88 -13.43 19.59
C HIS A 378 -0.13 -14.41 18.69
N LEU A 379 0.99 -14.00 18.06
CA LEU A 379 1.80 -14.82 17.15
C LEU A 379 2.77 -15.73 17.91
N ASN A 380 2.24 -16.58 18.79
CA ASN A 380 3.03 -17.47 19.65
C ASN A 380 3.18 -18.91 19.12
N GLN A 381 2.62 -19.19 17.94
CA GLN A 381 2.68 -20.49 17.26
C GLN A 381 2.46 -20.33 15.75
N SER A 382 3.25 -21.03 14.93
CA SER A 382 2.98 -21.22 13.50
C SER A 382 1.91 -22.32 13.31
N ALA A 383 0.63 -21.91 13.29
CA ALA A 383 -0.51 -22.84 13.20
C ALA A 383 -0.90 -23.21 11.76
N VAL A 384 -0.58 -22.34 10.81
CA VAL A 384 -0.91 -22.47 9.38
C VAL A 384 0.28 -21.94 8.59
N PRO A 385 0.67 -22.62 7.48
CA PRO A 385 1.61 -22.07 6.52
C PRO A 385 1.25 -20.63 6.14
N THR A 386 2.21 -19.72 6.24
CA THR A 386 1.98 -18.28 6.14
C THR A 386 2.95 -17.64 5.14
N LEU A 387 2.42 -16.92 4.15
CA LEU A 387 3.19 -16.13 3.19
C LEU A 387 2.93 -14.64 3.42
N PHE A 388 3.80 -13.99 4.18
CA PHE A 388 3.77 -12.54 4.33
C PHE A 388 4.21 -11.85 3.04
N VAL A 389 3.52 -10.78 2.67
CA VAL A 389 3.85 -9.98 1.48
C VAL A 389 3.93 -8.51 1.86
N GLY A 390 4.88 -7.75 1.33
CA GLY A 390 4.98 -6.30 1.59
C GLY A 390 5.81 -5.56 0.55
N GLY A 391 5.89 -4.24 0.69
CA GLY A 391 6.74 -3.38 -0.13
C GLY A 391 7.79 -2.65 0.70
N PHE A 392 9.02 -2.50 0.19
CA PHE A 392 10.04 -1.65 0.85
C PHE A 392 9.68 -0.15 0.84
N TRP A 393 8.77 0.25 -0.04
CA TRP A 393 8.19 1.60 -0.11
C TRP A 393 6.69 1.59 0.19
N ASP A 394 6.24 0.64 1.00
CA ASP A 394 4.87 0.62 1.51
C ASP A 394 4.66 1.82 2.46
N GLN A 395 3.87 2.78 1.98
CA GLN A 395 3.65 4.02 2.70
C GLN A 395 2.60 3.93 3.81
N GLU A 396 1.96 2.78 4.01
CA GLU A 396 0.88 2.56 4.98
C GLU A 396 1.30 1.56 6.05
N ASP A 397 1.71 0.36 5.65
CA ASP A 397 1.92 -0.81 6.51
C ASP A 397 3.33 -1.42 6.30
N LEU A 398 4.38 -0.59 6.36
CA LEU A 398 5.77 -1.05 6.18
C LEU A 398 6.21 -2.00 7.31
N PHE A 399 5.73 -1.74 8.53
CA PHE A 399 6.11 -2.45 9.75
C PHE A 399 5.50 -3.85 9.79
N GLY A 400 4.22 -3.97 9.44
CA GLY A 400 3.42 -5.18 9.60
C GLY A 400 4.03 -6.48 9.04
N PRO A 401 4.28 -6.60 7.72
CA PRO A 401 4.84 -7.81 7.14
C PRO A 401 6.15 -8.25 7.80
N GLN A 402 7.02 -7.29 8.11
CA GLN A 402 8.36 -7.54 8.64
C GLN A 402 8.32 -7.98 10.11
N GLU A 403 7.55 -7.28 10.93
CA GLU A 403 7.40 -7.61 12.36
C GLU A 403 6.67 -8.95 12.52
N ALA A 404 5.56 -9.17 11.81
CA ALA A 404 4.81 -10.42 11.95
C ALA A 404 5.62 -11.64 11.49
N TYR A 405 6.34 -11.53 10.39
CA TYR A 405 7.29 -12.56 9.95
C TYR A 405 8.35 -12.83 11.03
N ALA A 406 9.02 -11.79 11.53
CA ALA A 406 10.09 -11.94 12.52
C ALA A 406 9.58 -12.54 13.85
N ARG A 407 8.33 -12.24 14.24
CA ARG A 407 7.69 -12.82 15.43
C ARG A 407 7.33 -14.27 15.24
N LEU A 408 6.74 -14.61 14.10
CA LEU A 408 6.31 -15.98 13.82
C LEU A 408 7.51 -16.92 13.61
N GLU A 409 8.61 -16.41 13.09
CA GLU A 409 9.86 -17.16 12.88
C GLU A 409 10.42 -17.76 14.18
N LEU A 410 10.20 -17.10 15.32
CA LEU A 410 10.56 -17.63 16.65
C LEU A 410 9.78 -18.89 17.03
N HIS A 411 8.70 -19.19 16.30
CA HIS A 411 7.71 -20.20 16.60
C HIS A 411 7.39 -21.12 15.41
N ASP A 412 8.27 -21.19 14.39
CA ASP A 412 8.05 -21.93 13.15
C ASP A 412 8.95 -23.18 13.00
N PRO A 413 8.69 -24.28 13.74
CA PRO A 413 9.49 -25.50 13.66
C PRO A 413 9.32 -26.25 12.32
N SER A 414 8.30 -25.89 11.53
CA SER A 414 8.00 -26.54 10.24
C SER A 414 8.69 -25.87 9.07
N HIS A 415 9.27 -24.67 9.24
CA HIS A 415 9.80 -23.84 8.16
C HIS A 415 8.73 -23.55 7.08
N GLU A 416 7.55 -23.13 7.55
CA GLU A 416 6.38 -22.77 6.74
C GLU A 416 5.93 -21.30 6.96
N ASN A 417 6.80 -20.49 7.54
CA ASN A 417 6.71 -19.04 7.62
C ASN A 417 7.57 -18.41 6.51
N PHE A 418 6.95 -17.70 5.58
CA PHE A 418 7.61 -17.15 4.39
C PHE A 418 7.40 -15.65 4.27
N LEU A 419 8.36 -14.96 3.65
CA LEU A 419 8.29 -13.53 3.39
C LEU A 419 8.57 -13.21 1.92
N VAL A 420 7.75 -12.37 1.30
CA VAL A 420 8.05 -11.77 0.00
C VAL A 420 7.93 -10.25 0.06
N ILE A 421 9.04 -9.54 -0.11
CA ILE A 421 9.04 -8.07 -0.13
C ILE A 421 9.58 -7.54 -1.45
N GLY A 422 8.75 -6.77 -2.15
CA GLY A 422 9.11 -6.17 -3.43
C GLY A 422 9.38 -4.66 -3.36
N PRO A 423 9.73 -4.03 -4.48
CA PRO A 423 10.00 -2.61 -4.57
C PRO A 423 8.70 -1.82 -4.78
N TRP A 424 7.69 -2.11 -3.97
CA TRP A 424 6.32 -1.66 -4.18
C TRP A 424 5.90 -0.62 -3.17
N ASN A 425 4.93 0.19 -3.57
CA ASN A 425 4.06 0.88 -2.63
C ASN A 425 2.94 -0.05 -2.13
N HIS A 426 2.10 0.48 -1.24
CA HIS A 426 1.03 -0.27 -0.62
C HIS A 426 0.07 -0.93 -1.63
N GLY A 427 0.05 -2.27 -1.65
CA GLY A 427 -0.85 -3.08 -2.49
C GLY A 427 -0.50 -3.19 -3.99
N GLN A 428 0.55 -2.52 -4.47
CA GLN A 428 0.88 -2.49 -5.91
C GLN A 428 1.26 -3.84 -6.50
N TRP A 429 1.60 -4.84 -5.68
CA TRP A 429 1.75 -6.22 -6.13
C TRP A 429 0.47 -6.88 -6.65
N GLY A 430 -0.69 -6.19 -6.61
CA GLY A 430 -1.90 -6.56 -7.35
C GLY A 430 -1.88 -6.17 -8.83
N ASP A 431 -1.04 -5.21 -9.23
CA ASP A 431 -1.00 -4.63 -10.59
C ASP A 431 0.10 -5.26 -11.46
N THR A 432 0.21 -4.85 -12.73
CA THR A 432 1.36 -5.15 -13.60
C THR A 432 2.15 -3.85 -13.79
N THR A 433 3.37 -3.76 -13.24
CA THR A 433 4.19 -2.54 -13.31
C THR A 433 5.68 -2.83 -13.25
N ARG A 434 6.47 -1.98 -13.94
CA ARG A 434 7.94 -1.93 -13.86
C ARG A 434 8.45 -0.71 -13.09
N HIS A 435 7.55 0.06 -12.49
CA HIS A 435 7.83 1.37 -11.96
C HIS A 435 7.17 1.60 -10.61
N LEU A 436 7.84 2.45 -9.81
CA LEU A 436 7.23 3.16 -8.69
C LEU A 436 7.65 4.63 -8.78
N GLY A 437 6.69 5.51 -9.04
CA GLY A 437 6.99 6.89 -9.40
C GLY A 437 7.97 6.95 -10.59
N GLU A 438 9.06 7.69 -10.42
CA GLU A 438 10.11 7.84 -11.44
C GLU A 438 11.12 6.67 -11.46
N ILE A 439 11.06 5.77 -10.47
CA ILE A 439 11.99 4.66 -10.36
C ILE A 439 11.57 3.54 -11.31
N TYR A 440 12.51 3.10 -12.14
CA TYR A 440 12.32 1.99 -13.09
C TYR A 440 13.11 0.77 -12.65
N PHE A 441 12.44 -0.38 -12.57
CA PHE A 441 13.02 -1.64 -12.11
C PHE A 441 13.52 -2.54 -13.25
N GLY A 442 13.24 -2.19 -14.52
CA GLY A 442 13.69 -2.97 -15.67
C GLY A 442 12.76 -4.12 -16.07
N GLU A 443 12.01 -4.69 -15.14
CA GLU A 443 11.09 -5.82 -15.35
C GLU A 443 9.82 -5.70 -14.48
N SER A 444 8.78 -6.47 -14.81
CA SER A 444 7.54 -6.51 -14.04
C SER A 444 7.73 -7.35 -12.77
N THR A 445 8.03 -6.66 -11.67
CA THR A 445 8.32 -7.30 -10.38
C THR A 445 7.06 -7.92 -9.76
N THR A 446 5.90 -7.34 -10.01
CA THR A 446 4.61 -7.79 -9.46
C THR A 446 4.11 -9.07 -10.13
N ASP A 447 4.31 -9.22 -11.45
CA ASP A 447 3.95 -10.45 -12.14
C ASP A 447 4.84 -11.62 -11.71
N GLU A 448 6.14 -11.37 -11.51
CA GLU A 448 7.07 -12.39 -11.00
C GLU A 448 6.62 -12.88 -9.63
N PHE A 449 6.25 -11.96 -8.72
CA PHE A 449 5.72 -12.33 -7.42
C PHE A 449 4.51 -13.28 -7.50
N ARG A 450 3.49 -12.90 -8.28
CA ARG A 450 2.26 -13.70 -8.37
C ARG A 450 2.49 -15.07 -9.00
N ARG A 451 3.33 -15.13 -10.04
CA ARG A 451 3.60 -16.37 -10.78
C ARG A 451 4.53 -17.32 -10.03
N SER A 452 5.54 -16.80 -9.34
CA SER A 452 6.61 -17.60 -8.75
C SER A 452 6.38 -17.89 -7.26
N TYR A 453 5.62 -17.07 -6.55
CA TYR A 453 5.41 -17.24 -5.11
C TYR A 453 3.92 -17.41 -4.74
N GLU A 454 3.06 -16.42 -5.02
CA GLU A 454 1.67 -16.42 -4.51
C GLU A 454 0.83 -17.58 -5.05
N ALA A 455 0.72 -17.71 -6.37
CA ALA A 455 -0.10 -18.76 -6.97
C ALA A 455 0.44 -20.17 -6.66
N PRO A 456 1.77 -20.44 -6.75
CA PRO A 456 2.34 -21.71 -6.33
C PRO A 456 2.13 -22.01 -4.84
N PHE A 457 2.24 -21.02 -3.94
CA PHE A 457 2.02 -21.20 -2.50
C PHE A 457 0.62 -21.72 -2.21
N PHE A 458 -0.42 -21.04 -2.71
CA PHE A 458 -1.79 -21.50 -2.51
C PHE A 458 -2.06 -22.85 -3.19
N ALA A 459 -1.50 -23.07 -4.39
CA ALA A 459 -1.67 -24.33 -5.09
C ALA A 459 -1.05 -25.51 -4.31
N HIS A 460 0.11 -25.29 -3.69
CA HIS A 460 0.79 -26.28 -2.86
C HIS A 460 -0.07 -26.69 -1.67
N TYR A 461 -0.48 -25.74 -0.84
CA TYR A 461 -1.17 -26.03 0.41
C TYR A 461 -2.66 -26.39 0.25
N LEU A 462 -3.32 -25.87 -0.79
CA LEU A 462 -4.76 -26.07 -1.00
C LEU A 462 -5.09 -27.18 -1.99
N LYS A 463 -4.16 -27.58 -2.86
CA LYS A 463 -4.39 -28.57 -3.93
C LYS A 463 -3.34 -29.68 -4.01
N ASP A 464 -2.34 -29.69 -3.12
CA ASP A 464 -1.21 -30.64 -3.15
C ASP A 464 -0.41 -30.57 -4.47
N GLU A 465 -0.39 -29.41 -5.12
CA GLU A 465 0.38 -29.21 -6.35
C GLU A 465 1.86 -28.97 -6.03
N ASN A 466 2.74 -29.43 -6.92
CA ASN A 466 4.17 -29.11 -6.83
C ASN A 466 4.43 -27.74 -7.47
N GLY A 467 5.49 -27.04 -7.05
CA GLY A 467 5.96 -25.83 -7.72
C GLY A 467 6.33 -24.69 -6.79
N PHE A 468 5.84 -24.70 -5.55
CA PHE A 468 6.32 -23.77 -4.53
C PHE A 468 7.67 -24.24 -3.98
N SER A 469 8.69 -23.40 -4.07
CA SER A 469 10.08 -23.74 -3.70
C SER A 469 10.78 -22.72 -2.81
N LEU A 470 10.08 -21.66 -2.41
CA LEU A 470 10.63 -20.66 -1.51
C LEU A 470 10.96 -21.33 -0.17
N LYS A 471 12.17 -21.08 0.33
CA LYS A 471 12.64 -21.70 1.58
C LYS A 471 12.32 -20.86 2.80
N ASP A 472 12.35 -19.54 2.63
CA ASP A 472 12.17 -18.59 3.72
C ASP A 472 11.72 -17.24 3.15
N ALA A 473 12.64 -16.45 2.57
CA ALA A 473 12.31 -15.12 2.06
C ALA A 473 12.73 -14.88 0.61
N ALA A 474 11.92 -14.12 -0.12
CA ALA A 474 12.31 -13.51 -1.38
C ALA A 474 12.20 -11.98 -1.27
N ALA A 475 13.26 -11.26 -1.58
CA ALA A 475 13.24 -9.80 -1.59
C ALA A 475 13.74 -9.26 -2.93
N PHE A 476 13.26 -8.09 -3.32
CA PHE A 476 13.78 -7.39 -4.48
C PHE A 476 14.89 -6.43 -4.06
N GLU A 477 16.14 -6.77 -4.41
CA GLU A 477 17.33 -5.95 -4.18
C GLU A 477 17.28 -4.72 -5.09
N SER A 478 16.72 -3.64 -4.56
CA SER A 478 16.62 -2.35 -5.24
C SER A 478 18.01 -1.75 -5.51
N GLY A 479 18.14 -0.87 -6.51
CA GLY A 479 19.44 -0.36 -6.99
C GLY A 479 20.16 -1.33 -7.94
N SER A 480 20.23 -2.61 -7.59
CA SER A 480 20.71 -3.71 -8.45
C SER A 480 19.60 -4.29 -9.34
N ASN A 481 18.34 -4.03 -8.98
CA ASN A 481 17.11 -4.38 -9.69
C ASN A 481 16.99 -5.89 -9.96
N ARG A 482 17.07 -6.70 -8.89
CA ARG A 482 17.00 -8.16 -8.99
C ARG A 482 16.25 -8.78 -7.82
N TRP A 483 15.45 -9.80 -8.11
CA TRP A 483 14.94 -10.72 -7.09
C TRP A 483 16.08 -11.55 -6.47
N ARG A 484 16.02 -11.69 -5.15
CA ARG A 484 16.92 -12.51 -4.33
C ARG A 484 16.08 -13.44 -3.48
N GLU A 485 16.41 -14.73 -3.51
CA GLU A 485 15.88 -15.68 -2.53
C GLU A 485 16.93 -15.89 -1.44
N TYR A 486 16.49 -15.81 -0.19
CA TYR A 486 17.28 -16.03 1.00
C TYR A 486 16.79 -17.27 1.74
N THR A 487 17.72 -18.02 2.30
CA THR A 487 17.38 -19.19 3.16
C THR A 487 17.21 -18.81 4.63
N HIS A 488 17.41 -17.54 4.95
CA HIS A 488 17.20 -16.92 6.26
C HIS A 488 17.08 -15.40 6.03
N TRP A 489 16.05 -14.74 6.57
CA TRP A 489 15.91 -13.28 6.55
C TRP A 489 15.90 -12.69 7.97
N PRO A 490 16.69 -11.63 8.23
CA PRO A 490 17.75 -11.08 7.38
C PRO A 490 18.87 -12.10 7.09
N PRO A 491 19.65 -11.93 6.01
CA PRO A 491 20.70 -12.88 5.65
C PRO A 491 21.76 -13.00 6.75
N VAL A 492 22.13 -14.23 7.14
CA VAL A 492 23.08 -14.50 8.24
C VAL A 492 24.49 -13.98 7.93
N GLU A 493 24.80 -13.83 6.65
CA GLU A 493 26.03 -13.29 6.12
C GLU A 493 26.12 -11.77 6.26
N SER A 494 24.99 -11.06 6.40
CA SER A 494 24.98 -9.61 6.62
C SER A 494 25.76 -9.25 7.89
N LYS A 495 26.55 -8.17 7.82
CA LYS A 495 27.38 -7.68 8.94
C LYS A 495 27.08 -6.22 9.22
N ALA A 496 26.74 -5.96 10.48
CA ALA A 496 26.56 -4.61 11.00
C ALA A 496 27.84 -3.77 10.80
N GLN A 497 27.70 -2.64 10.12
CA GLN A 497 28.75 -1.63 9.92
C GLN A 497 28.25 -0.27 10.34
N ASN A 498 29.05 0.43 11.14
CA ASN A 498 28.70 1.76 11.63
C ASN A 498 29.09 2.83 10.60
N LEU A 499 28.11 3.63 10.18
CA LEU A 499 28.25 4.79 9.32
C LEU A 499 28.00 6.06 10.15
N TYR A 500 29.08 6.71 10.59
CA TYR A 500 29.02 7.84 11.53
C TYR A 500 28.73 9.18 10.84
N LEU A 501 27.97 10.03 11.52
CA LEU A 501 27.57 11.37 11.09
C LEU A 501 28.55 12.41 11.65
N SER A 502 29.53 12.85 10.86
CA SER A 502 30.54 13.80 11.33
C SER A 502 30.03 15.24 11.46
N ALA A 503 30.68 16.07 12.28
CA ALA A 503 30.29 17.48 12.45
C ALA A 503 30.44 18.32 11.16
N ASP A 504 31.32 17.92 10.23
CA ASP A 504 31.54 18.57 8.94
C ASP A 504 30.57 18.08 7.83
N GLY A 505 29.67 17.13 8.12
CA GLY A 505 28.66 16.64 7.15
C GLY A 505 29.13 15.51 6.25
N LEU A 506 30.15 14.78 6.67
CA LEU A 506 30.59 13.56 6.01
C LEU A 506 29.98 12.34 6.70
N LEU A 507 29.71 11.30 5.92
CA LEU A 507 29.44 9.97 6.43
C LEU A 507 30.73 9.15 6.41
N LEU A 508 31.07 8.55 7.55
CA LEU A 508 32.35 7.86 7.74
C LEU A 508 32.13 6.44 8.27
N PHE A 509 32.55 5.44 7.49
CA PHE A 509 32.69 4.08 8.01
C PHE A 509 33.86 4.01 9.00
N SER A 510 33.61 3.51 10.20
CA SER A 510 34.64 3.36 11.24
C SER A 510 34.31 2.21 12.18
N SER A 511 35.35 1.49 12.62
CA SER A 511 35.23 0.51 13.71
C SER A 511 35.37 1.15 15.10
N SER A 512 35.81 2.41 15.18
CA SER A 512 35.95 3.16 16.43
C SER A 512 34.90 4.27 16.55
N GLU A 513 34.20 4.30 17.68
CA GLU A 513 33.20 5.33 17.96
C GLU A 513 33.88 6.70 18.20
N PRO A 514 33.45 7.76 17.48
CA PRO A 514 33.88 9.12 17.77
C PRO A 514 33.42 9.57 19.16
N LYS A 515 34.26 10.34 19.86
CA LYS A 515 33.87 10.86 21.18
C LYS A 515 32.67 11.80 21.06
N ASN A 516 31.66 11.56 21.89
CA ASN A 516 30.51 12.44 22.04
C ASN A 516 30.84 13.66 22.91
N SER A 517 31.60 14.61 22.36
CA SER A 517 31.97 15.85 23.05
C SER A 517 31.46 17.08 22.30
N ALA A 518 30.89 18.04 23.03
CA ALA A 518 30.35 19.28 22.46
C ALA A 518 31.40 20.14 21.75
N ARG A 519 32.68 19.96 22.09
CA ARG A 519 33.81 20.58 21.40
C ARG A 519 34.82 19.52 20.98
N ASN A 520 35.48 19.74 19.85
CA ASN A 520 36.58 18.90 19.39
C ASN A 520 37.89 19.27 20.12
N LYS A 521 38.99 18.57 19.80
CA LYS A 521 40.33 18.82 20.39
C LYS A 521 40.84 20.26 20.17
N LYS A 522 40.29 21.01 19.21
CA LYS A 522 40.63 22.41 18.92
C LYS A 522 39.69 23.41 19.60
N GLY A 523 38.76 22.96 20.44
CA GLY A 523 37.80 23.81 21.14
C GLY A 523 36.62 24.31 20.28
N VAL A 524 36.49 23.85 19.04
CA VAL A 524 35.40 24.23 18.11
C VAL A 524 34.18 23.34 18.36
N PRO A 525 32.93 23.84 18.21
CA PRO A 525 31.73 23.00 18.22
C PRO A 525 31.90 21.74 17.38
N ASN A 526 31.45 20.62 17.94
CA ASN A 526 31.62 19.30 17.35
C ASN A 526 30.25 18.62 17.27
N TYR A 527 29.38 19.25 16.49
CA TYR A 527 28.02 18.84 16.16
C TYR A 527 27.57 19.62 14.92
N ARG A 528 26.54 19.13 14.22
CA ARG A 528 25.77 19.97 13.28
C ARG A 528 24.58 20.56 14.01
N GLU A 529 24.31 21.84 13.77
CA GLU A 529 23.24 22.60 14.43
C GLU A 529 22.31 23.21 13.39
N TYR A 530 21.01 23.20 13.68
CA TYR A 530 19.97 23.88 12.91
C TYR A 530 18.82 24.29 13.83
N VAL A 531 17.90 25.10 13.33
CA VAL A 531 16.69 25.52 14.07
C VAL A 531 15.49 24.85 13.44
N SER A 532 14.74 24.11 14.24
CA SER A 532 13.43 23.58 13.84
C SER A 532 12.34 24.55 14.28
N ASP A 533 11.50 24.96 13.33
CA ASP A 533 10.43 25.94 13.52
C ASP A 533 9.08 25.31 13.17
N PRO A 534 8.22 24.98 14.15
CA PRO A 534 6.92 24.40 13.88
C PRO A 534 5.98 25.32 13.07
N ALA A 535 6.29 26.61 12.91
CA ALA A 535 5.54 27.52 12.05
C ALA A 535 5.89 27.39 10.55
N ASP A 536 7.04 26.79 10.23
CA ASP A 536 7.48 26.47 8.87
C ASP A 536 7.99 25.01 8.82
N PRO A 537 7.09 24.02 9.04
CA PRO A 537 7.50 22.62 9.10
C PRO A 537 7.97 22.09 7.75
N VAL A 538 8.96 21.21 7.74
CA VAL A 538 9.45 20.56 6.51
C VAL A 538 8.33 19.72 5.87
N PRO A 539 7.93 20.00 4.62
CA PRO A 539 6.92 19.21 3.94
C PRO A 539 7.40 17.78 3.64
N TYR A 540 6.53 16.78 3.76
CA TYR A 540 6.90 15.38 3.48
C TYR A 540 6.99 15.04 2.00
N ARG A 541 6.30 15.81 1.15
CA ARG A 541 6.31 15.72 -0.31
C ARG A 541 6.06 17.09 -0.92
N HIS A 542 6.16 17.20 -2.24
CA HIS A 542 5.93 18.47 -2.93
C HIS A 542 4.54 19.07 -2.64
N ARG A 543 4.50 20.38 -2.35
CA ARG A 543 3.26 21.16 -2.22
C ARG A 543 2.74 21.60 -3.60
N PRO A 544 1.41 21.77 -3.78
CA PRO A 544 0.35 21.51 -2.79
C PRO A 544 0.12 20.01 -2.56
N ILE A 545 -0.29 19.67 -1.34
CA ILE A 545 -0.52 18.29 -0.87
C ILE A 545 -2.03 18.02 -0.90
N GLN A 546 -2.44 16.99 -1.64
CA GLN A 546 -3.83 16.55 -1.72
C GLN A 546 -4.24 15.75 -0.47
N ALA A 547 -5.54 15.59 -0.24
CA ALA A 547 -6.05 14.58 0.70
C ALA A 547 -5.54 13.18 0.31
N THR A 548 -5.38 12.30 1.31
CA THR A 548 -4.64 11.03 1.21
C THR A 548 -5.17 10.18 0.06
N TYR A 549 -6.48 9.93 0.04
CA TYR A 549 -7.17 9.06 -0.92
C TYR A 549 -7.90 9.80 -2.05
N ALA A 550 -7.65 11.11 -2.22
CA ALA A 550 -8.28 11.86 -3.30
C ALA A 550 -7.73 11.44 -4.67
N GLU A 551 -8.56 11.57 -5.70
CA GLU A 551 -8.15 11.39 -7.10
C GLU A 551 -6.97 12.33 -7.42
N GLY A 552 -5.91 11.78 -8.04
CA GLY A 552 -4.68 12.52 -8.36
C GLY A 552 -3.74 12.76 -7.17
N SER A 553 -4.02 12.21 -5.98
CA SER A 553 -3.09 12.25 -4.84
C SER A 553 -1.80 11.51 -5.16
N LYS A 554 -0.66 12.13 -4.81
CA LYS A 554 0.68 11.51 -4.92
C LYS A 554 1.05 10.66 -3.70
N TRP A 555 0.06 10.13 -2.99
CA TRP A 555 0.27 9.43 -1.72
C TRP A 555 1.07 8.17 -1.95
N TYR A 556 0.65 7.39 -2.94
CA TYR A 556 1.26 6.10 -3.27
C TYR A 556 2.70 6.18 -3.78
N THR A 557 3.27 7.36 -4.05
CA THR A 557 4.64 7.48 -4.58
C THR A 557 5.54 8.37 -3.74
N TRP A 558 5.06 8.89 -2.61
CA TRP A 558 5.79 9.94 -1.88
C TRP A 558 7.16 9.45 -1.37
N MET A 559 7.26 8.17 -0.98
CA MET A 559 8.50 7.60 -0.42
C MET A 559 9.63 7.51 -1.44
N VAL A 560 9.32 7.47 -2.74
CA VAL A 560 10.33 7.44 -3.80
C VAL A 560 10.58 8.82 -4.40
N GLU A 561 9.87 9.87 -3.98
CA GLU A 561 10.10 11.22 -4.51
C GLU A 561 11.51 11.73 -4.18
N ASP A 562 12.06 12.53 -5.10
CA ASP A 562 13.39 13.10 -5.01
C ASP A 562 13.53 14.02 -3.80
N GLN A 563 14.37 13.65 -2.83
CA GLN A 563 14.55 14.41 -1.59
C GLN A 563 15.25 15.77 -1.79
N ARG A 564 15.74 16.11 -2.99
CA ARG A 564 16.38 17.41 -3.28
C ARG A 564 15.49 18.61 -2.99
N PHE A 565 14.16 18.47 -3.06
CA PHE A 565 13.24 19.58 -2.80
C PHE A 565 13.35 20.16 -1.38
N VAL A 566 13.86 19.37 -0.41
CA VAL A 566 14.10 19.82 0.97
C VAL A 566 15.59 19.99 1.31
N SER A 567 16.51 19.49 0.48
CA SER A 567 17.96 19.51 0.75
C SER A 567 18.57 20.91 0.91
N GLY A 568 17.92 21.94 0.36
CA GLY A 568 18.34 23.34 0.49
C GLY A 568 17.79 24.05 1.74
N ARG A 569 16.89 23.42 2.51
CA ARG A 569 16.28 24.06 3.67
C ARG A 569 17.28 24.14 4.85
N PRO A 570 17.27 25.24 5.62
CA PRO A 570 18.20 25.42 6.74
C PRO A 570 17.87 24.55 7.97
N ASP A 571 16.70 23.92 8.00
CA ASP A 571 16.20 23.05 9.07
C ASP A 571 16.26 21.55 8.72
N VAL A 572 17.02 21.20 7.68
CA VAL A 572 17.35 19.83 7.28
C VAL A 572 18.86 19.64 7.28
N ALA A 573 19.38 18.83 8.20
CA ALA A 573 20.80 18.50 8.25
C ALA A 573 21.11 17.32 7.33
N THR A 574 22.15 17.46 6.48
CA THR A 574 22.56 16.42 5.53
C THR A 574 24.00 15.99 5.76
N TRP A 575 24.23 14.68 5.69
CA TRP A 575 25.55 14.05 5.64
C TRP A 575 25.68 13.22 4.35
N THR A 576 26.88 13.12 3.82
CA THR A 576 27.11 12.47 2.52
C THR A 576 28.48 11.79 2.47
N THR A 577 28.57 10.62 1.84
CA THR A 577 29.86 9.98 1.52
C THR A 577 30.53 10.64 0.31
N PRO A 578 31.84 10.46 0.08
CA PRO A 578 32.38 10.53 -1.29
C PRO A 578 31.62 9.58 -2.23
N PRO A 579 31.72 9.74 -3.57
CA PRO A 579 31.19 8.73 -4.48
C PRO A 579 31.80 7.37 -4.13
N LEU A 580 30.95 6.35 -4.08
CA LEU A 580 31.38 4.99 -3.74
C LEU A 580 32.34 4.47 -4.81
N ASP A 581 33.41 3.80 -4.38
CA ASP A 581 34.41 3.19 -5.26
C ASP A 581 34.06 1.75 -5.67
N ARG A 582 33.06 1.16 -5.00
CA ARG A 582 32.48 -0.16 -5.21
C ARG A 582 31.01 -0.17 -4.78
N ASP A 583 30.27 -1.20 -5.21
CA ASP A 583 28.89 -1.41 -4.79
C ASP A 583 28.86 -1.80 -3.29
N LEU A 584 27.81 -1.38 -2.58
CA LEU A 584 27.53 -1.75 -1.19
C LEU A 584 26.07 -2.16 -1.08
N THR A 585 25.81 -3.41 -0.68
CA THR A 585 24.45 -3.91 -0.47
C THR A 585 24.08 -3.89 1.01
N VAL A 586 22.93 -3.30 1.31
CA VAL A 586 22.23 -3.39 2.60
C VAL A 586 21.18 -4.49 2.46
N ALA A 587 21.21 -5.49 3.33
CA ALA A 587 20.20 -6.55 3.40
C ALA A 587 19.87 -6.86 4.88
N GLY A 588 18.74 -6.33 5.36
CA GLY A 588 18.26 -6.45 6.74
C GLY A 588 17.95 -5.10 7.41
N ASP A 589 17.78 -5.12 8.74
CA ASP A 589 17.41 -3.95 9.56
C ASP A 589 18.45 -2.83 9.57
N VAL A 590 18.04 -1.63 9.15
CA VAL A 590 18.85 -0.41 9.27
C VAL A 590 18.53 0.27 10.61
N ILE A 591 19.51 0.39 11.51
CA ILE A 591 19.28 0.96 12.84
C ILE A 591 19.84 2.38 12.94
N VAL A 592 19.02 3.32 13.40
CA VAL A 592 19.45 4.64 13.85
C VAL A 592 19.97 4.54 15.27
N ASP A 593 21.13 5.15 15.53
CA ASP A 593 21.67 5.38 16.86
C ASP A 593 22.13 6.85 16.94
N LEU A 594 21.22 7.72 17.35
CA LEU A 594 21.35 9.17 17.28
C LEU A 594 21.70 9.74 18.66
N PHE A 595 22.78 10.51 18.72
CA PHE A 595 23.13 11.32 19.88
C PHE A 595 22.80 12.77 19.57
N ALA A 596 21.73 13.28 20.19
CA ALA A 596 21.19 14.59 19.86
C ALA A 596 20.76 15.38 21.10
N SER A 597 20.68 16.71 20.93
CA SER A 597 20.09 17.63 21.91
C SER A 597 19.13 18.59 21.23
N THR A 598 18.10 19.02 21.96
CA THR A 598 17.17 20.09 21.55
C THR A 598 17.14 21.16 22.65
N SER A 599 16.99 22.44 22.30
CA SER A 599 16.75 23.49 23.29
C SER A 599 15.34 23.46 23.87
N GLY A 600 14.42 22.71 23.23
CA GLY A 600 13.07 22.44 23.71
C GLY A 600 13.04 21.33 24.76
N THR A 601 11.83 20.89 25.13
CA THR A 601 11.62 19.77 26.07
C THR A 601 10.86 18.60 25.44
N ASP A 602 10.65 18.64 24.13
CA ASP A 602 10.16 17.55 23.29
C ASP A 602 10.74 17.78 21.87
N ALA A 603 10.78 16.76 21.03
CA ALA A 603 11.21 16.82 19.63
C ALA A 603 10.86 15.51 18.91
N ASP A 604 10.51 15.59 17.62
CA ASP A 604 10.50 14.41 16.75
C ASP A 604 11.84 14.31 16.02
N TRP A 605 12.28 13.09 15.68
CA TRP A 605 13.53 12.82 14.97
C TRP A 605 13.23 12.05 13.71
N VAL A 606 13.26 12.71 12.56
CA VAL A 606 13.11 12.09 11.24
C VAL A 606 14.50 11.80 10.71
N VAL A 607 14.77 10.54 10.34
CA VAL A 607 16.04 10.12 9.76
C VAL A 607 15.78 9.39 8.47
N LYS A 608 16.47 9.80 7.40
CA LYS A 608 16.34 9.21 6.05
C LYS A 608 17.68 8.64 5.61
N LEU A 609 17.69 7.39 5.15
CA LEU A 609 18.78 6.80 4.40
C LEU A 609 18.50 6.98 2.92
N ILE A 610 19.41 7.62 2.19
CA ILE A 610 19.19 8.06 0.81
C ILE A 610 20.32 7.54 -0.09
N ASP A 611 19.94 7.03 -1.25
CA ASP A 611 20.84 6.79 -2.38
C ASP A 611 20.86 8.02 -3.29
N GLU A 612 21.99 8.73 -3.35
CA GLU A 612 22.19 9.82 -4.31
C GLU A 612 22.86 9.29 -5.57
N TYR A 613 22.13 9.43 -6.67
CA TYR A 613 22.55 9.03 -8.00
C TYR A 613 23.73 9.90 -8.50
N PRO A 614 24.54 9.41 -9.45
CA PRO A 614 25.67 10.18 -9.98
C PRO A 614 25.24 11.49 -10.66
N GLU A 615 25.97 12.57 -10.39
CA GLU A 615 25.76 13.91 -10.98
C GLU A 615 25.98 13.97 -12.50
N ALA A 616 26.93 13.17 -12.99
CA ALA A 616 27.08 12.92 -14.42
C ALA A 616 26.43 11.58 -14.67
N ALA A 617 25.15 11.55 -15.02
CA ALA A 617 24.47 10.32 -15.41
C ALA A 617 25.35 9.63 -16.48
N PRO A 618 25.95 8.45 -16.21
CA PRO A 618 26.67 7.76 -17.26
C PRO A 618 25.62 7.35 -18.28
N ALA A 619 25.77 7.80 -19.53
CA ALA A 619 24.94 7.35 -20.65
C ALA A 619 25.02 5.82 -20.90
N SER A 620 25.73 5.06 -20.07
CA SER A 620 26.00 3.63 -20.22
C SER A 620 26.05 2.81 -18.92
N SER A 621 25.53 3.27 -17.77
CA SER A 621 25.29 2.36 -16.63
C SER A 621 23.90 1.72 -16.75
N SER A 622 23.92 0.49 -17.27
CA SER A 622 22.82 -0.28 -17.82
C SER A 622 21.87 -0.92 -16.79
N ALA A 623 21.47 -0.20 -15.76
CA ALA A 623 20.35 -0.59 -14.87
C ALA A 623 19.21 0.46 -14.89
N HIS A 624 19.55 1.71 -15.19
CA HIS A 624 18.60 2.84 -15.27
C HIS A 624 18.51 3.45 -16.67
N SER A 625 19.28 2.92 -17.62
CA SER A 625 19.20 3.21 -19.04
C SER A 625 19.34 1.92 -19.81
N ALA A 626 18.22 1.34 -20.22
CA ALA A 626 18.18 0.27 -21.19
C ALA A 626 17.19 0.66 -22.30
N THR A 627 17.74 1.33 -23.31
CA THR A 627 17.46 1.12 -24.73
C THR A 627 15.99 1.02 -25.17
N SER A 628 15.59 2.01 -25.98
CA SER A 628 14.50 1.96 -26.97
C SER A 628 13.08 2.31 -26.49
N THR A 629 12.90 3.50 -25.92
CA THR A 629 11.76 4.35 -26.31
C THR A 629 12.23 5.81 -26.33
N SER A 630 11.84 6.55 -27.35
CA SER A 630 12.13 7.97 -27.55
C SER A 630 11.32 8.85 -26.59
N ASP A 631 11.29 8.49 -25.31
CA ASP A 631 10.46 9.19 -24.35
C ASP A 631 11.24 10.35 -23.73
N ALA A 632 11.14 11.51 -24.38
CA ALA A 632 11.66 12.77 -23.90
C ALA A 632 11.00 13.26 -22.60
N SER A 633 10.13 12.45 -21.96
CA SER A 633 9.42 12.76 -20.73
C SER A 633 10.04 12.17 -19.45
N ARG A 634 10.99 11.22 -19.53
CA ARG A 634 11.62 10.67 -18.32
C ARG A 634 12.50 11.73 -17.64
N PRO A 635 12.36 11.94 -16.31
CA PRO A 635 13.13 12.95 -15.62
C PRO A 635 14.62 12.62 -15.62
N ASP A 636 15.43 13.68 -15.61
CA ASP A 636 16.86 13.56 -15.42
C ASP A 636 17.15 13.03 -14.00
N MET A 637 17.64 11.79 -13.94
CA MET A 637 18.01 11.11 -12.69
C MET A 637 19.38 11.54 -12.16
N ALA A 638 20.09 12.45 -12.85
CA ALA A 638 21.36 12.99 -12.37
C ALA A 638 21.19 13.62 -10.98
N GLY A 639 21.94 13.13 -9.99
CA GLY A 639 21.87 13.63 -8.61
C GLY A 639 20.54 13.37 -7.89
N TYR A 640 19.67 12.50 -8.42
CA TYR A 640 18.41 12.11 -7.76
C TYR A 640 18.68 11.58 -6.36
N GLN A 641 17.89 12.00 -5.37
CA GLN A 641 18.04 11.56 -3.98
C GLN A 641 16.87 10.64 -3.62
N LEU A 642 17.03 9.35 -3.90
CA LEU A 642 16.05 8.30 -3.59
C LEU A 642 16.13 7.95 -2.11
N MET A 643 15.03 8.12 -1.37
CA MET A 643 14.95 7.63 0.00
C MET A 643 14.78 6.11 -0.02
N VAL A 644 15.79 5.39 0.46
CA VAL A 644 15.79 3.93 0.57
C VAL A 644 14.98 3.50 1.80
N ASN A 645 15.24 4.16 2.94
CA ASN A 645 14.44 4.04 4.16
C ASN A 645 14.25 5.42 4.78
N GLY A 646 13.17 5.60 5.52
CA GLY A 646 13.00 6.76 6.38
C GLY A 646 12.03 6.45 7.51
N GLU A 647 12.32 6.96 8.70
CA GLU A 647 11.44 6.80 9.85
C GLU A 647 11.49 8.05 10.75
N ILE A 648 10.40 8.28 11.48
CA ILE A 648 10.25 9.28 12.51
C ILE A 648 10.20 8.63 13.89
N PHE A 649 10.85 9.27 14.87
CA PHE A 649 10.78 8.88 16.27
C PHE A 649 10.35 10.04 17.15
N ARG A 650 9.27 9.88 17.92
CA ARG A 650 8.77 10.92 18.82
C ARG A 650 9.50 10.89 20.16
N GLY A 651 10.33 11.92 20.40
CA GLY A 651 11.38 11.93 21.41
C GLY A 651 10.91 11.79 22.86
N ARG A 652 9.69 12.22 23.21
CA ARG A 652 9.07 11.94 24.53
C ARG A 652 9.04 10.45 24.90
N TYR A 653 9.08 9.54 23.92
CA TYR A 653 9.03 8.10 24.12
C TYR A 653 10.39 7.41 24.19
N ARG A 654 11.50 8.18 24.23
CA ARG A 654 12.88 7.68 24.25
C ARG A 654 13.17 6.61 25.31
N LYS A 655 12.44 6.61 26.43
CA LYS A 655 12.59 5.61 27.51
C LYS A 655 11.46 4.58 27.58
N SER A 656 10.27 4.94 27.10
CA SER A 656 9.07 4.11 27.17
C SER A 656 8.02 4.67 26.20
N PHE A 657 7.41 3.81 25.40
CA PHE A 657 6.27 4.16 24.56
C PHE A 657 4.97 4.34 25.36
N GLU A 658 4.86 3.70 26.53
CA GLU A 658 3.70 3.78 27.43
C GLU A 658 3.75 5.00 28.35
N HIS A 659 4.96 5.43 28.75
CA HIS A 659 5.17 6.51 29.72
C HIS A 659 6.02 7.64 29.12
N PRO A 660 5.40 8.63 28.45
CA PRO A 660 6.15 9.73 27.88
C PRO A 660 6.79 10.61 28.95
N GLU A 661 8.03 11.03 28.71
CA GLU A 661 8.78 11.93 29.58
C GLU A 661 9.31 13.15 28.82
N ALA A 662 9.42 14.28 29.51
CA ALA A 662 10.05 15.47 28.95
C ALA A 662 11.52 15.22 28.62
N ILE A 663 11.97 15.73 27.47
CA ILE A 663 13.38 15.77 27.08
C ILE A 663 14.07 16.86 27.90
N LEU A 664 15.26 16.55 28.42
CA LEU A 664 16.09 17.53 29.11
C LEU A 664 16.70 18.51 28.09
N ALA A 665 16.33 19.79 28.20
CA ALA A 665 16.78 20.82 27.26
C ALA A 665 18.31 20.96 27.26
N ASN A 666 18.90 20.99 26.07
CA ASN A 666 20.34 21.08 25.78
C ASN A 666 21.21 19.93 26.30
N GLU A 667 20.62 18.87 26.83
CA GLU A 667 21.35 17.65 27.19
C GLU A 667 21.50 16.73 25.98
N VAL A 668 22.66 16.07 25.88
CA VAL A 668 22.91 15.09 24.81
C VAL A 668 22.30 13.75 25.23
N LEU A 669 21.29 13.30 24.49
CA LEU A 669 20.59 12.05 24.75
C LEU A 669 20.68 11.11 23.55
N GLU A 670 20.61 9.80 23.83
CA GLU A 670 20.60 8.73 22.85
C GLU A 670 19.17 8.37 22.44
N TYR A 671 18.92 8.31 21.13
CA TYR A 671 17.69 7.83 20.50
C TYR A 671 18.06 6.70 19.54
N ARG A 672 17.54 5.50 19.80
CA ARG A 672 17.85 4.30 19.03
C ARG A 672 16.58 3.64 18.55
N PHE A 673 16.41 3.51 17.23
CA PHE A 673 15.21 2.98 16.60
C PHE A 673 15.52 2.40 15.21
N SER A 674 14.64 1.54 14.70
CA SER A 674 14.78 0.92 13.37
C SER A 674 14.25 1.87 12.28
N LEU A 675 14.90 1.87 11.11
CA LEU A 675 14.31 2.37 9.85
C LEU A 675 13.61 1.25 9.05
N HIS A 676 13.42 0.09 9.70
CA HIS A 676 12.97 -1.19 9.13
C HIS A 676 14.04 -1.83 8.22
N ALA A 677 13.76 -3.05 7.74
CA ALA A 677 14.67 -3.74 6.86
C ALA A 677 14.64 -3.15 5.45
N ALA A 678 15.75 -3.30 4.75
CA ALA A 678 15.85 -3.02 3.33
C ALA A 678 16.68 -4.09 2.61
N ASP A 679 16.43 -4.22 1.31
CA ASP A 679 17.31 -4.89 0.36
C ASP A 679 17.67 -3.89 -0.76
N HIS A 680 18.85 -3.27 -0.65
CA HIS A 680 19.26 -2.19 -1.53
C HIS A 680 20.76 -2.20 -1.81
N ALA A 681 21.14 -2.12 -3.07
CA ALA A 681 22.51 -1.97 -3.53
C ALA A 681 22.81 -0.51 -3.92
N PHE A 682 23.60 0.17 -3.07
CA PHE A 682 24.21 1.44 -3.43
C PHE A 682 25.34 1.20 -4.43
N LEU A 683 25.14 1.59 -5.69
CA LEU A 683 26.08 1.27 -6.76
C LEU A 683 27.34 2.16 -6.72
N LYS A 684 28.43 1.66 -7.29
CA LYS A 684 29.64 2.43 -7.53
C LYS A 684 29.32 3.74 -8.25
N GLY A 685 29.87 4.85 -7.75
CA GLY A 685 29.64 6.20 -8.27
C GLY A 685 28.44 6.91 -7.65
N HIS A 686 27.50 6.19 -7.04
CA HIS A 686 26.48 6.78 -6.17
C HIS A 686 27.10 7.28 -4.86
N ARG A 687 26.30 7.96 -4.03
CA ARG A 687 26.68 8.35 -2.68
C ARG A 687 25.60 7.92 -1.70
N ILE A 688 26.02 7.49 -0.52
CA ILE A 688 25.10 7.33 0.60
C ILE A 688 24.87 8.71 1.21
N LYS A 689 23.62 9.05 1.48
CA LYS A 689 23.20 10.23 2.22
C LYS A 689 22.38 9.88 3.45
N VAL A 690 22.51 10.74 4.45
CA VAL A 690 21.63 10.75 5.61
C VAL A 690 21.07 12.15 5.77
N GLN A 691 19.75 12.27 5.85
CA GLN A 691 19.08 13.51 6.24
C GLN A 691 18.47 13.36 7.64
N VAL A 692 18.58 14.42 8.44
CA VAL A 692 17.92 14.52 9.74
C VAL A 692 17.14 15.83 9.81
N GLN A 693 15.87 15.74 10.23
CA GLN A 693 14.95 16.87 10.41
C GLN A 693 13.99 16.57 11.59
N ASN A 694 13.20 17.55 12.04
CA ASN A 694 12.34 17.40 13.23
C ASN A 694 10.83 17.55 12.95
N THR A 695 10.45 17.64 11.68
CA THR A 695 9.05 17.69 11.22
C THR A 695 8.94 16.96 9.89
N TRP A 696 7.80 16.31 9.60
CA TRP A 696 7.55 15.66 8.32
C TRP A 696 6.07 15.82 7.94
N PHE A 697 5.73 17.04 7.54
CA PHE A 697 4.37 17.58 7.66
C PHE A 697 3.67 17.69 6.29
N PRO A 698 2.33 17.59 6.19
CA PRO A 698 1.36 17.21 7.22
C PRO A 698 1.13 15.70 7.31
N LEU A 699 2.07 14.85 6.88
CA LEU A 699 1.92 13.41 7.13
C LEU A 699 1.86 13.18 8.63
N TYR A 700 2.84 13.69 9.38
CA TYR A 700 2.87 13.62 10.83
C TYR A 700 2.51 14.95 11.48
N ASP A 701 1.74 14.90 12.58
CA ASP A 701 1.45 16.08 13.39
C ASP A 701 2.73 16.71 13.95
N ARG A 702 2.75 18.04 13.97
CA ARG A 702 3.94 18.77 14.44
C ARG A 702 4.16 18.51 15.93
N ASN A 703 5.37 18.11 16.30
CA ASN A 703 5.81 18.19 17.68
C ASN A 703 5.87 19.68 18.12
N PRO A 704 5.27 20.08 19.26
CA PRO A 704 5.32 21.46 19.74
C PRO A 704 6.72 21.92 20.17
N GLN A 705 7.66 20.97 20.30
CA GLN A 705 9.00 21.13 20.87
C GLN A 705 9.00 21.55 22.35
N LYS A 706 7.82 21.43 22.96
CA LYS A 706 7.50 21.69 24.36
C LYS A 706 6.72 20.47 24.85
N PHE A 707 7.06 19.97 26.02
CA PHE A 707 6.42 18.78 26.56
C PHE A 707 5.00 19.12 27.01
N LEU A 708 4.03 18.48 26.39
CA LEU A 708 2.61 18.58 26.73
C LEU A 708 2.08 17.20 27.14
N PRO A 709 1.01 17.13 27.97
CA PRO A 709 0.32 15.87 28.24
C PRO A 709 -0.17 15.18 26.95
N ASN A 710 -0.72 15.95 26.00
CA ASN A 710 -1.16 15.45 24.69
C ASN A 710 -0.85 16.49 23.59
N ILE A 711 -0.06 16.09 22.59
CA ILE A 711 0.33 16.91 21.44
C ILE A 711 -0.87 17.24 20.54
N MET A 712 -1.79 16.29 20.35
CA MET A 712 -2.95 16.46 19.47
C MET A 712 -3.91 17.55 19.94
N THR A 713 -3.78 18.00 21.19
CA THR A 713 -4.57 19.09 21.79
C THR A 713 -3.78 20.39 21.97
N ALA A 714 -2.57 20.50 21.40
CA ALA A 714 -1.72 21.67 21.53
C ALA A 714 -2.45 22.95 21.08
N SER A 715 -2.22 24.04 21.82
CA SER A 715 -2.64 25.37 21.44
C SER A 715 -1.60 26.03 20.52
N PRO A 716 -1.95 27.07 19.74
CA PRO A 716 -0.98 27.79 18.91
C PRO A 716 0.26 28.28 19.66
N ASP A 717 0.10 28.69 20.93
CA ASP A 717 1.18 29.22 21.77
C ASP A 717 2.13 28.13 22.33
N ASP A 718 1.77 26.85 22.19
CA ASP A 718 2.63 25.76 22.65
C ASP A 718 3.76 25.42 21.67
N PHE A 719 3.60 25.78 20.40
CA PHE A 719 4.57 25.55 19.34
C PHE A 719 5.71 26.55 19.45
N VAL A 720 6.88 26.09 19.90
CA VAL A 720 8.07 26.92 20.08
C VAL A 720 9.18 26.48 19.15
N LYS A 721 10.02 27.41 18.68
CA LYS A 721 11.25 27.06 17.96
C LYS A 721 12.25 26.37 18.89
N ALA A 722 13.05 25.47 18.34
CA ALA A 722 14.10 24.80 19.07
C ALA A 722 15.38 24.71 18.25
N THR A 723 16.51 24.96 18.90
CA THR A 723 17.84 24.69 18.34
C THR A 723 18.15 23.21 18.56
N VAL A 724 18.46 22.52 17.46
CA VAL A 724 18.75 21.09 17.43
C VAL A 724 20.22 20.88 17.12
N ARG A 725 20.85 19.91 17.79
CA ARG A 725 22.26 19.55 17.59
C ARG A 725 22.42 18.05 17.45
N ILE A 726 23.10 17.61 16.39
CA ILE A 726 23.44 16.20 16.12
C ILE A 726 24.94 15.99 16.32
N TYR A 727 25.31 15.05 17.19
CA TYR A 727 26.69 14.85 17.65
C TYR A 727 27.40 13.69 16.92
N PRO A 728 28.73 13.69 16.77
CA PRO A 728 29.48 12.71 15.97
C PRO A 728 29.46 11.25 16.42
N ALA A 729 28.97 10.94 17.62
CA ALA A 729 28.72 9.54 18.01
C ALA A 729 27.49 8.95 17.28
N SER A 730 26.66 9.82 16.69
CA SER A 730 25.50 9.44 15.89
C SER A 730 25.90 8.64 14.67
N ARG A 731 25.12 7.60 14.35
CA ARG A 731 25.41 6.67 13.26
C ARG A 731 24.14 6.02 12.74
N LEU A 732 24.24 5.51 11.52
CA LEU A 732 23.43 4.37 11.08
C LEU A 732 24.24 3.09 11.24
N VAL A 733 23.59 2.03 11.71
CA VAL A 733 24.14 0.67 11.70
C VAL A 733 23.55 -0.02 10.47
N LEU A 734 24.38 -0.23 9.45
CA LEU A 734 23.98 -0.83 8.19
C LEU A 734 24.28 -2.34 8.19
N PRO A 735 23.31 -3.21 7.85
CA PRO A 735 23.54 -4.65 7.68
C PRO A 735 24.10 -4.92 6.29
N LEU A 736 25.42 -4.78 6.13
CA LEU A 736 26.05 -4.94 4.82
C LEU A 736 26.16 -6.42 4.44
N ALA A 737 25.59 -6.79 3.30
CA ALA A 737 25.76 -8.10 2.69
C ALA A 737 27.19 -8.23 2.08
N PRO A 738 27.71 -9.47 1.93
CA PRO A 738 29.08 -9.73 1.45
C PRO A 738 29.43 -9.22 0.05
#